data_AF-A0A1V6ND89-F1
#
_entry.id   AF-A0A1V6ND89-F1
#
_cell.length_a   1.000
_cell.length_b   1.000
_cell.length_c   1.000
_cell.angle_alpha   90.00
_cell.angle_beta   90.00
_cell.angle_gamma   90.00
#
_symmetry.space_group_name_H-M   'P 1'
#
loop_
_entity.id
_entity.type
_entity.pdbx_description
1 polymer ?
#
loop_
_entity_poly.entity_id
_entity_poly.type
_entity_poly.pdbx_seq_one_letter_code
_entity_poly.pdbx_strand_id
1 'polypeptide(L)'
;MDAIQPDKKQSQPAEKSTPDYEVAKLTTIDDYEVEEFYGSSTTKAYRLKSELVGKCMEEIGMGWFQWKLFVVTGFGWIVDNFASQGIGSVQPPIKQEFSGIVQVSYSSVAYYVGLILGASFWGLSSDLIGRKPAFNSTLLIAGIFLCAAAGSMNFIAFSALWAVIGTAAGGNVPVDSMIFLEFVPGSHQYLLTALSAWWNLSQLIVSLISWVFLAHFSCPTDATPETCSRSQNMGWRYTLITLGGLALTFTFVRIFVFKLPETPRYLLSQGRDQDAVNAINHVAKQNGKPEPLTLQMLQAIDARFGNMPSEEGKSKRMTTKEIVKENMQAFKGEHYRALFATRKLGRQTLIIWAIWLTVGIAYPLFFAFLPSYLATKFTETSSLSLTYRNYCITSAVGIVGPLSAAVSVNTRMGRRWMMGISAVVTGVFLFAYVGVNTPSADLAFSCITSLLANFEYAIMYAFTPESFPAPHRGTGSGTAAALLRFGGLVASIISSQTGFTTAPIYASAALWIVVGILNSHPGGTQAILRWGGRDATEEFDMIHPSEILKEIEDSYLGTVEPQEQPIADSTPEEITQPPLSTLLNLDEIEAAATKVISKKAWGYYFSAADDKISKHLNTQAYRSILFRPRVFVDCRTCELETDLLGHKVGLPVFISPTAMARLGHPAGENGIAKGCRSFGGLQIIANNSSLSPEEVVASAPSTQIFGWQLYVQLNRQLSESMLARVNRLDRIKFIVLTLDAPVSGKREDDERINIQANTAASVSTQLFAGTDPSLTWADTLQWLSQHTTKPIVLKGIQTHEDAILAARHAPLVKGIVLSNHGGRSLDTAPPAVHTLLELRKYCPGVFNKVEVWVDGGIRRGTDAVKALCLGAKAVGIGRPALWGLAAGGVEGVERTLQILSDEMKTCMRLLGAKTVGDLGPQHVNTAILQQQIYGGSSHLADETRGFMKGKL
;
A
#
# COMPACT_ATOMS: atom_id res chain seq x y z
N MET A 1 -75.15 49.82 -5.27
CA MET A 1 -75.92 48.98 -6.22
C MET A 1 -75.31 47.60 -6.18
N ASP A 2 -76.04 46.70 -5.50
CA ASP A 2 -76.18 45.25 -5.68
C ASP A 2 -74.91 44.42 -5.92
N ALA A 3 -74.46 43.63 -4.94
CA ALA A 3 -74.91 42.27 -4.59
C ALA A 3 -74.65 41.25 -5.71
N ILE A 4 -74.00 40.12 -5.39
CA ILE A 4 -74.41 38.74 -5.71
C ILE A 4 -73.33 37.74 -5.22
N GLN A 5 -73.84 36.67 -4.61
CA GLN A 5 -73.17 35.50 -4.05
C GLN A 5 -73.05 34.39 -5.14
N PRO A 6 -72.63 33.16 -4.81
CA PRO A 6 -71.30 32.56 -5.00
C PRO A 6 -71.21 31.58 -6.20
N ASP A 7 -70.02 31.09 -6.54
CA ASP A 7 -69.93 29.75 -7.15
C ASP A 7 -68.63 28.97 -6.86
N LYS A 8 -68.81 27.65 -6.77
CA LYS A 8 -67.85 26.64 -6.30
C LYS A 8 -66.59 26.55 -7.17
N LYS A 9 -65.41 26.39 -6.55
CA LYS A 9 -64.30 25.62 -7.14
C LYS A 9 -63.75 24.59 -6.16
N GLN A 10 -63.82 23.34 -6.61
CA GLN A 10 -63.19 22.16 -6.02
C GLN A 10 -61.71 22.44 -5.75
N SER A 11 -61.29 22.30 -4.49
CA SER A 11 -59.89 22.21 -4.12
C SER A 11 -59.32 20.90 -4.68
N GLN A 12 -58.45 21.00 -5.67
CA GLN A 12 -57.56 19.91 -6.06
C GLN A 12 -56.70 19.51 -4.84
N PRO A 13 -56.45 18.21 -4.60
CA PRO A 13 -55.50 17.79 -3.58
C PRO A 13 -54.11 18.25 -4.00
N ALA A 14 -53.39 18.86 -3.05
CA ALA A 14 -52.01 19.29 -3.22
C ALA A 14 -51.18 18.17 -3.86
N GLU A 15 -50.64 18.43 -5.05
CA GLU A 15 -49.57 17.63 -5.62
C GLU A 15 -48.46 17.54 -4.58
N LYS A 16 -48.26 16.33 -4.04
CA LYS A 16 -47.02 16.00 -3.36
C LYS A 16 -45.94 16.16 -4.42
N SER A 17 -45.17 17.24 -4.30
CA SER A 17 -43.93 17.46 -5.04
C SER A 17 -43.11 16.18 -4.99
N THR A 18 -43.12 15.42 -6.08
CA THR A 18 -42.08 14.43 -6.37
C THR A 18 -40.76 15.18 -6.24
N PRO A 19 -39.82 14.73 -5.40
CA PRO A 19 -38.51 15.33 -5.41
C PRO A 19 -37.96 15.14 -6.82
N ASP A 20 -37.70 16.26 -7.51
CA ASP A 20 -36.81 16.31 -8.66
C ASP A 20 -35.44 15.81 -8.18
N TYR A 21 -35.28 14.49 -8.09
CA TYR A 21 -34.01 13.89 -8.38
C TYR A 21 -33.85 14.08 -9.89
N GLU A 22 -33.41 15.28 -10.28
CA GLU A 22 -32.65 15.47 -11.51
C GLU A 22 -31.80 14.22 -11.63
N VAL A 23 -31.97 13.46 -12.72
CA VAL A 23 -31.16 12.30 -13.08
C VAL A 23 -29.73 12.76 -12.94
N ALA A 24 -29.18 12.52 -11.75
CA ALA A 24 -27.97 13.18 -11.34
C ALA A 24 -26.98 12.80 -12.41
N LYS A 25 -26.19 13.79 -12.82
CA LYS A 25 -24.90 13.57 -13.43
C LYS A 25 -24.16 12.55 -12.56
N LEU A 26 -24.41 11.25 -12.75
CA LEU A 26 -23.42 10.21 -12.69
C LEU A 26 -22.48 10.63 -13.82
N THR A 27 -21.66 11.64 -13.54
CA THR A 27 -20.35 11.79 -14.15
C THR A 27 -19.79 10.40 -14.06
N THR A 28 -19.83 9.70 -15.20
CA THR A 28 -19.06 8.51 -15.45
C THR A 28 -17.63 8.97 -15.24
N ILE A 29 -17.15 8.82 -14.02
CA ILE A 29 -15.74 8.53 -13.85
C ILE A 29 -15.66 7.16 -14.53
N ASP A 30 -15.24 7.15 -15.79
CA ASP A 30 -14.73 5.95 -16.42
C ASP A 30 -13.52 5.58 -15.59
N ASP A 31 -13.80 4.84 -14.51
CA ASP A 31 -12.83 4.41 -13.54
C ASP A 31 -12.11 3.22 -14.17
N TYR A 32 -11.23 3.56 -15.11
CA TYR A 32 -10.39 2.63 -15.85
C TYR A 32 -9.68 1.67 -14.88
N GLU A 33 -9.34 2.13 -13.68
CA GLU A 33 -8.72 1.30 -12.64
C GLU A 33 -9.64 0.18 -12.13
N VAL A 34 -10.92 0.49 -11.90
CA VAL A 34 -11.93 -0.49 -11.46
C VAL A 34 -12.26 -1.47 -12.59
N GLU A 35 -12.31 -0.98 -13.84
CA GLU A 35 -12.52 -1.83 -15.02
C GLU A 35 -11.32 -2.74 -15.30
N GLU A 36 -10.10 -2.24 -15.18
CA GLU A 36 -8.87 -3.03 -15.31
C GLU A 36 -8.70 -4.03 -14.16
N PHE A 37 -9.20 -3.70 -12.97
CA PHE A 37 -9.15 -4.57 -11.80
C PHE A 37 -10.15 -5.73 -11.91
N TYR A 38 -11.43 -5.46 -12.16
CA TYR A 38 -12.46 -6.52 -12.23
C TYR A 38 -12.55 -7.18 -13.62
N GLY A 39 -12.18 -6.50 -14.70
CA GLY A 39 -12.22 -7.03 -16.06
C GLY A 39 -13.58 -7.64 -16.40
N SER A 40 -13.57 -8.89 -16.89
CA SER A 40 -14.78 -9.65 -17.21
C SER A 40 -15.49 -10.26 -16.00
N SER A 41 -15.04 -10.01 -14.76
CA SER A 41 -15.68 -10.50 -13.53
C SER A 41 -17.06 -9.88 -13.30
N THR A 42 -17.29 -8.65 -13.79
CA THR A 42 -18.61 -7.98 -13.69
C THR A 42 -18.88 -7.15 -14.94
N THR A 43 -20.15 -7.01 -15.34
CA THR A 43 -20.52 -6.13 -16.46
C THR A 43 -20.51 -4.65 -16.06
N LYS A 44 -20.27 -3.75 -17.01
CA LYS A 44 -20.31 -2.29 -16.76
C LYS A 44 -21.69 -1.82 -16.25
N ALA A 45 -22.76 -2.36 -16.82
CA ALA A 45 -24.13 -2.08 -16.38
C ALA A 45 -24.34 -2.50 -14.92
N TYR A 46 -23.89 -3.71 -14.54
CA TYR A 46 -23.96 -4.18 -13.15
C TYR A 46 -23.18 -3.27 -12.19
N ARG A 47 -21.95 -2.89 -12.54
CA ARG A 47 -21.10 -2.01 -11.73
C ARG A 47 -21.81 -0.70 -11.39
N LEU A 48 -22.31 0.00 -12.42
CA LEU A 48 -22.98 1.29 -12.24
C LEU A 48 -24.28 1.18 -11.45
N LYS A 49 -25.07 0.12 -11.66
CA LYS A 49 -26.25 -0.17 -10.84
C LYS A 49 -25.87 -0.43 -9.37
N SER A 50 -24.79 -1.17 -9.13
CA SER A 50 -24.29 -1.47 -7.77
C SER A 50 -23.78 -0.21 -7.05
N GLU A 51 -23.11 0.71 -7.77
CA GLU A 51 -22.69 2.01 -7.27
C GLU A 51 -23.88 2.90 -6.92
N LEU A 52 -24.91 2.94 -7.78
CA LEU A 52 -26.15 3.67 -7.51
C LEU A 52 -26.83 3.12 -6.25
N VAL A 53 -26.95 1.80 -6.12
CA VAL A 53 -27.45 1.15 -4.91
C VAL A 53 -26.63 1.54 -3.67
N GLY A 54 -25.31 1.62 -3.80
CA GLY A 54 -24.42 2.08 -2.74
C GLY A 54 -24.70 3.52 -2.30
N LYS A 55 -24.88 4.45 -3.25
CA LYS A 55 -25.23 5.85 -2.97
C LYS A 55 -26.59 5.97 -2.28
N CYS A 56 -27.60 5.27 -2.78
CA CYS A 56 -28.91 5.23 -2.13
C CYS A 56 -28.83 4.70 -0.68
N MET A 57 -27.97 3.70 -0.42
CA MET A 57 -27.75 3.20 0.95
C MET A 57 -27.06 4.24 1.84
N GLU A 58 -26.13 5.03 1.30
CA GLU A 58 -25.48 6.14 2.01
C GLU A 58 -26.49 7.25 2.35
N GLU A 59 -27.38 7.60 1.41
CA GLU A 59 -28.46 8.59 1.61
C GLU A 59 -29.47 8.14 2.69
N ILE A 60 -29.80 6.84 2.73
CA ILE A 60 -30.62 6.27 3.81
C ILE A 60 -29.89 6.39 5.16
N GLY A 61 -28.59 6.16 5.17
CA GLY A 61 -27.72 6.20 6.35
C GLY A 61 -27.91 5.02 7.31
N MET A 62 -27.22 5.07 8.45
CA MET A 62 -27.28 4.05 9.49
C MET A 62 -28.52 4.23 10.36
N GLY A 63 -29.58 3.45 10.08
CA GLY A 63 -30.85 3.49 10.80
C GLY A 63 -31.12 2.24 11.63
N TRP A 64 -32.35 2.14 12.15
CA TRP A 64 -32.77 1.04 13.03
C TRP A 64 -32.79 -0.31 12.32
N PHE A 65 -33.04 -0.34 11.00
CA PHE A 65 -32.91 -1.57 10.22
C PHE A 65 -31.49 -2.13 10.28
N GLN A 66 -30.47 -1.29 10.07
CA GLN A 66 -29.07 -1.73 10.06
C GLN A 66 -28.58 -2.14 11.46
N TRP A 67 -29.03 -1.47 12.53
CA TRP A 67 -28.72 -1.89 13.90
C TRP A 67 -29.37 -3.23 14.26
N LYS A 68 -30.63 -3.45 13.88
CA LYS A 68 -31.26 -4.78 13.98
C LYS A 68 -30.50 -5.81 13.16
N LEU A 69 -30.09 -5.45 11.95
CA LEU A 69 -29.32 -6.34 11.09
C LEU A 69 -27.99 -6.72 11.76
N PHE A 70 -27.26 -5.78 12.36
CA PHE A 70 -26.01 -6.02 13.09
C PHE A 70 -26.17 -7.06 14.20
N VAL A 71 -27.27 -6.99 14.96
CA VAL A 71 -27.57 -7.97 16.01
C VAL A 71 -27.95 -9.32 15.41
N VAL A 72 -28.83 -9.33 14.40
CA VAL A 72 -29.37 -10.56 13.82
C VAL A 72 -28.30 -11.31 13.02
N THR A 73 -27.37 -10.62 12.34
CA THR A 73 -26.19 -11.23 11.74
C THR A 73 -25.22 -11.73 12.81
N GLY A 74 -25.09 -11.04 13.96
CA GLY A 74 -24.34 -11.52 15.12
C GLY A 74 -24.76 -12.91 15.64
N PHE A 75 -26.04 -13.29 15.49
CA PHE A 75 -26.50 -14.62 15.93
C PHE A 75 -25.79 -15.80 15.27
N GLY A 76 -25.41 -15.71 13.99
CA GLY A 76 -24.73 -16.83 13.32
C GLY A 76 -23.27 -16.91 13.69
N TRP A 77 -22.63 -15.77 13.98
CA TRP A 77 -21.32 -15.77 14.65
C TRP A 77 -21.38 -16.43 16.03
N ILE A 78 -22.44 -16.17 16.79
CA ILE A 78 -22.64 -16.81 18.10
C ILE A 78 -22.81 -18.33 17.94
N VAL A 79 -23.67 -18.77 17.02
CA VAL A 79 -23.96 -20.20 16.82
C VAL A 79 -22.79 -20.97 16.19
N ASP A 80 -22.00 -20.35 15.31
CA ASP A 80 -20.72 -20.93 14.84
C ASP A 80 -19.81 -21.26 16.03
N ASN A 81 -19.68 -20.32 16.97
CA ASN A 81 -18.85 -20.52 18.15
C ASN A 81 -19.47 -21.53 19.14
N PHE A 82 -20.81 -21.59 19.28
CA PHE A 82 -21.48 -22.65 20.06
C PHE A 82 -21.04 -24.03 19.61
N ALA A 83 -20.96 -24.27 18.30
CA ALA A 83 -20.51 -25.53 17.75
C ALA A 83 -18.99 -25.75 17.96
N SER A 84 -18.16 -24.71 17.75
CA SER A 84 -16.71 -24.86 17.84
C SER A 84 -16.17 -24.98 19.26
N GLN A 85 -16.75 -24.26 20.23
CA GLN A 85 -16.33 -24.30 21.64
C GLN A 85 -17.13 -25.34 22.43
N GLY A 86 -18.39 -25.57 22.04
CA GLY A 86 -19.22 -26.59 22.66
C GLY A 86 -18.62 -27.98 22.55
N ILE A 87 -18.06 -28.34 21.39
CA ILE A 87 -17.44 -29.66 21.19
C ILE A 87 -16.30 -29.92 22.18
N GLY A 88 -15.38 -28.97 22.34
CA GLY A 88 -14.23 -29.10 23.23
C GLY A 88 -14.64 -29.21 24.70
N SER A 89 -15.71 -28.50 25.08
CA SER A 89 -16.23 -28.51 26.45
C SER A 89 -16.88 -29.85 26.82
N VAL A 90 -17.55 -30.53 25.88
CA VAL A 90 -18.27 -31.78 26.13
C VAL A 90 -17.46 -33.05 25.89
N GLN A 91 -16.30 -32.97 25.22
CA GLN A 91 -15.46 -34.14 24.94
C GLN A 91 -15.00 -34.89 26.21
N PRO A 92 -14.49 -34.22 27.28
CA PRO A 92 -14.07 -34.92 28.49
C PRO A 92 -15.17 -35.77 29.15
N PRO A 93 -16.37 -35.24 29.46
CA PRO A 93 -17.44 -36.06 30.04
C PRO A 93 -17.97 -37.15 29.08
N ILE A 94 -17.92 -36.94 27.76
CA ILE A 94 -18.27 -37.99 26.79
C ILE A 94 -17.29 -39.16 26.85
N LYS A 95 -15.98 -38.88 27.02
CA LYS A 95 -14.94 -39.91 27.17
C LYS A 95 -15.16 -40.76 28.42
N GLN A 96 -15.75 -40.19 29.46
CA GLN A 96 -16.06 -40.90 30.72
C GLN A 96 -17.29 -41.81 30.59
N GLU A 97 -18.24 -41.52 29.69
CA GLU A 97 -19.49 -42.29 29.56
C GLU A 97 -19.44 -43.38 28.47
N PHE A 98 -18.81 -43.10 27.32
CA PHE A 98 -18.82 -44.03 26.20
C PHE A 98 -17.58 -44.93 26.19
N SER A 99 -17.80 -46.24 26.06
CA SER A 99 -16.74 -47.24 25.90
C SER A 99 -16.27 -47.35 24.44
N GLY A 100 -15.06 -47.89 24.23
CA GLY A 100 -14.52 -48.17 22.88
C GLY A 100 -14.04 -46.94 22.08
N ILE A 101 -13.86 -45.79 22.72
CA ILE A 101 -13.29 -44.59 22.07
C ILE A 101 -11.78 -44.77 21.89
N VAL A 102 -11.31 -44.88 20.64
CA VAL A 102 -9.88 -44.88 20.32
C VAL A 102 -9.26 -43.51 20.60
N GLN A 103 -9.88 -42.44 20.09
CA GLN A 103 -9.44 -41.07 20.33
C GLN A 103 -10.62 -40.10 20.31
N VAL A 104 -10.81 -39.36 21.42
CA VAL A 104 -11.94 -38.43 21.56
C VAL A 104 -11.86 -37.23 20.60
N SER A 105 -10.66 -36.92 20.09
CA SER A 105 -10.44 -35.85 19.11
C SER A 105 -10.99 -36.19 17.71
N TYR A 106 -11.37 -37.43 17.41
CA TYR A 106 -11.97 -37.78 16.12
C TYR A 106 -13.32 -37.08 15.89
N SER A 107 -14.05 -36.70 16.93
CA SER A 107 -15.24 -35.86 16.77
C SER A 107 -14.88 -34.47 16.24
N SER A 108 -13.70 -33.92 16.61
CA SER A 108 -13.18 -32.67 16.06
C SER A 108 -12.78 -32.82 14.60
N VAL A 109 -12.21 -33.96 14.20
CA VAL A 109 -11.93 -34.25 12.78
C VAL A 109 -13.23 -34.27 11.97
N ALA A 110 -14.26 -34.98 12.45
CA ALA A 110 -15.57 -35.01 11.82
C ALA A 110 -16.19 -33.60 11.70
N TYR A 111 -16.05 -32.78 12.74
CA TYR A 111 -16.46 -31.37 12.72
C TYR A 111 -15.73 -30.56 11.65
N TYR A 112 -14.40 -30.65 11.56
CA TYR A 112 -13.61 -29.92 10.56
C TYR A 112 -13.93 -30.34 9.13
N VAL A 113 -14.15 -31.63 8.87
CA VAL A 113 -14.64 -32.11 7.56
C VAL A 113 -15.98 -31.46 7.23
N GLY A 114 -16.90 -31.45 8.20
CA GLY A 114 -18.17 -30.72 8.08
C GLY A 114 -17.97 -29.24 7.77
N LEU A 115 -17.11 -28.54 8.52
CA LEU A 115 -16.82 -27.12 8.33
C LEU A 115 -16.28 -26.79 6.93
N ILE A 116 -15.36 -27.60 6.40
CA ILE A 116 -14.77 -27.41 5.06
C ILE A 116 -15.85 -27.55 3.99
N LEU A 117 -16.66 -28.61 4.08
CA LEU A 117 -17.78 -28.84 3.16
C LEU A 117 -18.81 -27.71 3.26
N GLY A 118 -19.15 -27.30 4.48
CA GLY A 118 -20.09 -26.22 4.78
C GLY A 118 -19.66 -24.87 4.23
N ALA A 119 -18.42 -24.45 4.52
CA ALA A 119 -17.89 -23.17 4.06
C ALA A 119 -17.88 -23.06 2.53
N SER A 120 -17.47 -24.14 1.85
CA SER A 120 -17.46 -24.22 0.39
C SER A 120 -18.89 -24.21 -0.18
N PHE A 121 -19.78 -25.05 0.38
CA PHE A 121 -21.15 -25.22 -0.10
C PHE A 121 -22.01 -23.97 0.13
N TRP A 122 -22.04 -23.42 1.34
CA TRP A 122 -22.85 -22.25 1.66
C TRP A 122 -22.30 -20.97 1.01
N GLY A 123 -20.99 -20.85 0.87
CA GLY A 123 -20.37 -19.77 0.10
C GLY A 123 -20.85 -19.78 -1.36
N LEU A 124 -20.67 -20.90 -2.05
CA LEU A 124 -21.05 -21.03 -3.46
C LEU A 124 -22.57 -20.97 -3.68
N SER A 125 -23.35 -21.69 -2.87
CA SER A 125 -24.82 -21.69 -3.00
C SER A 125 -25.42 -20.31 -2.72
N SER A 126 -24.76 -19.47 -1.92
CA SER A 126 -25.23 -18.11 -1.70
C SER A 126 -25.10 -17.22 -2.95
N ASP A 127 -24.12 -17.48 -3.84
CA ASP A 127 -23.99 -16.80 -5.13
C ASP A 127 -25.02 -17.32 -6.16
N LEU A 128 -25.44 -18.58 -6.03
CA LEU A 128 -26.34 -19.26 -6.99
C LEU A 128 -27.82 -19.16 -6.65
N ILE A 129 -28.18 -19.23 -5.37
CA ILE A 129 -29.57 -19.32 -4.90
C ILE A 129 -29.99 -18.01 -4.22
N GLY A 130 -29.02 -17.29 -3.65
CA GLY A 130 -29.21 -16.07 -2.87
C GLY A 130 -28.70 -16.21 -1.45
N ARG A 131 -28.52 -15.08 -0.76
CA ARG A 131 -27.92 -15.05 0.58
C ARG A 131 -28.93 -15.50 1.65
N LYS A 132 -30.20 -15.16 1.48
CA LYS A 132 -31.25 -15.39 2.48
C LYS A 132 -31.54 -16.86 2.81
N PRO A 133 -31.58 -17.80 1.85
CA PRO A 133 -31.79 -19.22 2.17
C PRO A 133 -30.65 -19.79 3.03
N ALA A 134 -29.40 -19.49 2.68
CA ALA A 134 -28.24 -19.90 3.46
C ALA A 134 -28.29 -19.30 4.88
N PHE A 135 -28.56 -17.99 5.00
CA PHE A 135 -28.65 -17.25 6.26
C PHE A 135 -29.59 -17.84 7.31
N ASN A 136 -30.71 -18.44 6.86
CA ASN A 136 -31.69 -19.06 7.74
C ASN A 136 -31.45 -20.56 7.95
N SER A 137 -31.01 -21.26 6.90
CA SER A 137 -30.86 -22.72 6.94
C SER A 137 -29.69 -23.14 7.81
N THR A 138 -28.56 -22.43 7.75
CA THR A 138 -27.38 -22.75 8.57
C THR A 138 -27.69 -22.67 10.07
N LEU A 139 -28.41 -21.63 10.51
CA LEU A 139 -28.77 -21.47 11.91
C LEU A 139 -29.76 -22.54 12.40
N LEU A 140 -30.76 -22.86 11.57
CA LEU A 140 -31.75 -23.89 11.87
C LEU A 140 -31.10 -25.28 11.99
N ILE A 141 -30.24 -25.65 11.03
CA ILE A 141 -29.54 -26.93 11.03
C ILE A 141 -28.64 -27.02 12.27
N ALA A 142 -27.85 -25.99 12.56
CA ALA A 142 -27.00 -25.99 13.74
C ALA A 142 -27.81 -26.18 15.05
N GLY A 143 -28.92 -25.45 15.22
CA GLY A 143 -29.77 -25.56 16.41
C GLY A 143 -30.43 -26.93 16.60
N ILE A 144 -31.01 -27.50 15.53
CA ILE A 144 -31.62 -28.83 15.58
C ILE A 144 -30.58 -29.90 15.94
N PHE A 145 -29.44 -29.88 15.25
CA PHE A 145 -28.45 -30.93 15.39
C PHE A 145 -27.62 -30.80 16.69
N LEU A 146 -27.46 -29.60 17.26
CA LEU A 146 -26.93 -29.41 18.61
C LEU A 146 -27.83 -30.09 19.66
N CYS A 147 -29.15 -29.88 19.59
CA CYS A 147 -30.10 -30.58 20.46
C CYS A 147 -30.09 -32.11 20.21
N ALA A 148 -30.03 -32.54 18.95
CA ALA A 148 -29.98 -33.96 18.60
C ALA A 148 -28.71 -34.64 19.12
N ALA A 149 -27.55 -33.96 19.09
CA ALA A 149 -26.28 -34.48 19.59
C ALA A 149 -26.32 -34.81 21.09
N ALA A 150 -27.11 -34.08 21.88
CA ALA A 150 -27.36 -34.41 23.30
C ALA A 150 -28.04 -35.77 23.49
N GLY A 151 -28.80 -36.24 22.50
CA GLY A 151 -29.45 -37.54 22.47
C GLY A 151 -28.57 -38.69 21.99
N SER A 152 -27.31 -38.45 21.65
CA SER A 152 -26.41 -39.51 21.17
C SER A 152 -26.16 -40.57 22.25
N MET A 153 -26.11 -41.83 21.81
CA MET A 153 -25.92 -43.02 22.67
C MET A 153 -24.55 -43.68 22.47
N ASN A 154 -23.77 -43.22 21.50
CA ASN A 154 -22.42 -43.68 21.24
C ASN A 154 -21.61 -42.59 20.53
N PHE A 155 -20.29 -42.74 20.55
CA PHE A 155 -19.35 -41.74 20.04
C PHE A 155 -19.39 -41.57 18.52
N ILE A 156 -19.73 -42.62 17.77
CA ILE A 156 -19.85 -42.58 16.30
C ILE A 156 -21.04 -41.70 15.91
N ALA A 157 -22.20 -41.92 16.53
CA ALA A 157 -23.40 -41.11 16.32
C ALA A 157 -23.16 -39.65 16.72
N PHE A 158 -22.49 -39.41 17.85
CA PHE A 158 -22.08 -38.06 18.25
C PHE A 158 -21.21 -37.38 17.18
N SER A 159 -20.18 -38.07 16.70
CA SER A 159 -19.26 -37.53 15.69
C SER A 159 -19.93 -37.27 14.34
N ALA A 160 -20.84 -38.15 13.90
CA ALA A 160 -21.61 -37.98 12.67
C ALA A 160 -22.56 -36.77 12.75
N LEU A 161 -23.26 -36.60 13.87
CA LEU A 161 -24.09 -35.42 14.11
C LEU A 161 -23.23 -34.15 14.14
N TRP A 162 -22.03 -34.22 14.72
CA TRP A 162 -21.11 -33.09 14.76
C TRP A 162 -20.53 -32.71 13.39
N ALA A 163 -20.36 -33.66 12.47
CA ALA A 163 -20.05 -33.36 11.08
C ALA A 163 -21.18 -32.54 10.42
N VAL A 164 -22.44 -32.89 10.67
CA VAL A 164 -23.60 -32.13 10.18
C VAL A 164 -23.64 -30.72 10.78
N ILE A 165 -23.43 -30.59 12.10
CA ILE A 165 -23.30 -29.27 12.75
C ILE A 165 -22.16 -28.47 12.08
N GLY A 166 -21.02 -29.10 11.77
CA GLY A 166 -19.91 -28.50 11.04
C GLY A 166 -20.32 -27.92 9.70
N THR A 167 -21.12 -28.65 8.91
CA THR A 167 -21.62 -28.13 7.62
C THR A 167 -22.43 -26.86 7.78
N ALA A 168 -23.21 -26.73 8.84
CA ALA A 168 -23.99 -25.55 9.13
C ALA A 168 -23.12 -24.38 9.64
N ALA A 169 -22.24 -24.66 10.60
CA ALA A 169 -21.33 -23.68 11.18
C ALA A 169 -20.43 -23.03 10.12
N GLY A 170 -19.90 -23.82 9.17
CA GLY A 170 -19.02 -23.34 8.11
C GLY A 170 -19.63 -22.24 7.23
N GLY A 171 -20.96 -22.19 7.11
CA GLY A 171 -21.67 -21.18 6.33
C GLY A 171 -22.09 -19.92 7.10
N ASN A 172 -22.22 -19.98 8.43
CA ASN A 172 -22.79 -18.89 9.23
C ASN A 172 -22.01 -17.58 9.06
N VAL A 173 -20.72 -17.62 9.42
CA VAL A 173 -19.89 -16.41 9.46
C VAL A 173 -19.70 -15.76 8.07
N PRO A 174 -19.37 -16.50 6.99
CA PRO A 174 -19.24 -15.92 5.66
C PRO A 174 -20.55 -15.32 5.15
N VAL A 175 -21.68 -16.02 5.30
CA VAL A 175 -22.97 -15.56 4.78
C VAL A 175 -23.49 -14.33 5.53
N ASP A 176 -23.36 -14.34 6.87
CA ASP A 176 -23.77 -13.21 7.71
C ASP A 176 -22.98 -11.93 7.36
N SER A 177 -21.67 -12.09 7.13
CA SER A 177 -20.77 -10.99 6.75
C SER A 177 -21.14 -10.37 5.41
N MET A 178 -21.50 -11.20 4.41
CA MET A 178 -21.94 -10.72 3.09
C MET A 178 -23.26 -9.96 3.16
N ILE A 179 -24.25 -10.50 3.88
CA ILE A 179 -25.55 -9.84 4.05
C ILE A 179 -25.37 -8.48 4.74
N PHE A 180 -24.58 -8.43 5.81
CA PHE A 180 -24.33 -7.18 6.52
C PHE A 180 -23.70 -6.14 5.59
N LEU A 181 -22.64 -6.50 4.87
CA LEU A 181 -21.92 -5.62 3.94
C LEU A 181 -22.83 -5.07 2.81
N GLU A 182 -23.85 -5.82 2.39
CA GLU A 182 -24.75 -5.41 1.30
C GLU A 182 -25.88 -4.48 1.73
N PHE A 183 -26.13 -4.34 3.04
CA PHE A 183 -27.18 -3.50 3.59
C PHE A 183 -26.66 -2.35 4.48
N VAL A 184 -25.35 -2.25 4.67
CA VAL A 184 -24.71 -1.23 5.52
C VAL A 184 -24.13 -0.09 4.65
N PRO A 185 -24.33 1.19 5.04
CA PRO A 185 -23.74 2.31 4.33
C PRO A 185 -22.20 2.28 4.38
N GLY A 186 -21.56 2.86 3.37
CA GLY A 186 -20.10 2.90 3.24
C GLY A 186 -19.41 3.49 4.46
N SER A 187 -19.98 4.57 5.03
CA SER A 187 -19.48 5.23 6.24
C SER A 187 -19.40 4.34 7.49
N HIS A 188 -20.14 3.23 7.53
CA HIS A 188 -20.24 2.35 8.71
C HIS A 188 -19.70 0.93 8.46
N GLN A 189 -19.00 0.70 7.35
CA GLN A 189 -18.45 -0.62 7.01
C GLN A 189 -17.46 -1.17 8.04
N TYR A 190 -16.86 -0.31 8.88
CA TYR A 190 -16.01 -0.76 9.99
C TYR A 190 -16.73 -1.66 11.00
N LEU A 191 -18.07 -1.55 11.10
CA LEU A 191 -18.89 -2.44 11.92
C LEU A 191 -18.84 -3.90 11.46
N LEU A 192 -18.46 -4.16 10.20
CA LEU A 192 -18.19 -5.52 9.73
C LEU A 192 -17.03 -6.17 10.50
N THR A 193 -16.01 -5.39 10.88
CA THR A 193 -14.92 -5.84 11.76
C THR A 193 -15.44 -6.09 13.18
N ALA A 194 -16.34 -5.22 13.67
CA ALA A 194 -16.95 -5.37 14.99
C ALA A 194 -17.85 -6.61 15.12
N LEU A 195 -18.38 -7.17 14.01
CA LEU A 195 -19.21 -8.38 14.05
C LEU A 195 -18.48 -9.58 14.67
N SER A 196 -17.15 -9.66 14.56
CA SER A 196 -16.37 -10.73 15.20
C SER A 196 -16.39 -10.68 16.73
N ALA A 197 -16.81 -9.56 17.33
CA ALA A 197 -17.05 -9.49 18.77
C ALA A 197 -18.15 -10.45 19.23
N TRP A 198 -19.16 -10.72 18.38
CA TRP A 198 -20.24 -11.66 18.69
C TRP A 198 -19.74 -13.11 18.84
N TRP A 199 -18.74 -13.49 18.05
CA TRP A 199 -18.10 -14.81 18.16
C TRP A 199 -17.39 -14.97 19.51
N ASN A 200 -16.69 -13.92 19.95
CA ASN A 200 -16.02 -13.89 21.24
C ASN A 200 -17.00 -13.82 22.42
N LEU A 201 -18.10 -13.09 22.27
CA LEU A 201 -19.18 -13.09 23.27
C LEU A 201 -19.76 -14.50 23.45
N SER A 202 -19.91 -15.24 22.35
CA SER A 202 -20.37 -16.63 22.40
C SER A 202 -19.40 -17.54 23.16
N GLN A 203 -18.10 -17.35 23.01
CA GLN A 203 -17.11 -18.11 23.78
C GLN A 203 -17.29 -17.92 25.29
N LEU A 204 -17.60 -16.68 25.71
CA LEU A 204 -17.96 -16.39 27.10
C LEU A 204 -19.30 -17.07 27.50
N ILE A 205 -20.32 -17.05 26.65
CA ILE A 205 -21.60 -17.73 26.91
C ILE A 205 -21.40 -19.24 27.07
N VAL A 206 -20.67 -19.89 26.16
CA VAL A 206 -20.38 -21.33 26.22
C VAL A 206 -19.61 -21.65 27.49
N SER A 207 -18.55 -20.90 27.81
CA SER A 207 -17.74 -21.15 29.01
C SER A 207 -18.56 -21.03 30.31
N LEU A 208 -19.46 -20.05 30.42
CA LEU A 208 -20.35 -19.90 31.58
C LEU A 208 -21.39 -21.03 31.68
N ILE A 209 -22.03 -21.40 30.58
CA ILE A 209 -23.02 -22.49 30.55
C ILE A 209 -22.34 -23.83 30.88
N SER A 210 -21.17 -24.08 30.28
CA SER A 210 -20.36 -25.26 30.56
C SER A 210 -19.89 -25.30 32.01
N TRP A 211 -19.50 -24.17 32.60
CA TRP A 211 -19.15 -24.12 34.02
C TRP A 211 -20.33 -24.53 34.91
N VAL A 212 -21.51 -23.97 34.66
CA VAL A 212 -22.73 -24.27 35.44
C VAL A 212 -23.15 -25.74 35.32
N PHE A 213 -23.14 -26.32 34.11
CA PHE A 213 -23.61 -27.69 33.94
C PHE A 213 -22.54 -28.76 34.17
N LEU A 214 -21.32 -28.56 33.68
CA LEU A 214 -20.27 -29.58 33.74
C LEU A 214 -19.59 -29.64 35.11
N ALA A 215 -19.53 -28.55 35.87
CA ALA A 215 -18.97 -28.61 37.23
C ALA A 215 -19.92 -29.28 38.24
N HIS A 216 -21.21 -29.36 37.95
CA HIS A 216 -22.23 -29.82 38.89
C HIS A 216 -22.96 -31.11 38.49
N PHE A 217 -22.97 -31.46 37.20
CA PHE A 217 -23.75 -32.59 36.67
C PHE A 217 -22.93 -33.56 35.81
N SER A 218 -21.60 -33.60 36.00
CA SER A 218 -20.71 -34.57 35.34
C SER A 218 -20.06 -35.51 36.36
N CYS A 219 -19.64 -36.68 35.88
CA CYS A 219 -18.88 -37.63 36.70
C CYS A 219 -17.55 -37.02 37.19
N PRO A 220 -16.99 -37.54 38.29
CA PRO A 220 -15.63 -37.22 38.72
C PRO A 220 -14.61 -37.38 37.59
N THR A 221 -13.54 -36.57 37.59
CA THR A 221 -12.56 -36.50 36.49
C THR A 221 -11.80 -37.82 36.25
N ASP A 222 -11.72 -38.67 37.26
CA ASP A 222 -11.09 -40.00 37.27
C ASP A 222 -12.04 -41.15 36.91
N ALA A 223 -13.32 -40.86 36.64
CA ALA A 223 -14.31 -41.88 36.28
C ALA A 223 -14.05 -42.50 34.89
N THR A 224 -14.40 -43.77 34.76
CA THR A 224 -14.31 -44.59 33.53
C THR A 224 -15.71 -44.97 33.02
N PRO A 225 -15.86 -45.46 31.78
CA PRO A 225 -17.15 -45.92 31.25
C PRO A 225 -17.85 -46.97 32.11
N GLU A 226 -17.10 -47.74 32.89
CA GLU A 226 -17.65 -48.74 33.83
C GLU A 226 -18.18 -48.12 35.13
N THR A 227 -17.69 -46.93 35.51
CA THR A 227 -17.98 -46.27 36.79
C THR A 227 -18.82 -44.99 36.64
N CYS A 228 -18.94 -44.45 35.43
CA CYS A 228 -19.73 -43.27 35.12
C CYS A 228 -21.06 -43.67 34.46
N SER A 229 -22.13 -43.73 35.25
CA SER A 229 -23.47 -43.99 34.70
C SER A 229 -24.04 -42.74 34.00
N ARG A 230 -24.84 -42.96 32.95
CA ARG A 230 -25.48 -41.87 32.19
C ARG A 230 -26.27 -40.88 33.06
N SER A 231 -26.99 -41.38 34.07
CA SER A 231 -27.80 -40.53 34.97
C SER A 231 -26.95 -39.57 35.81
N GLN A 232 -25.67 -39.90 36.03
CA GLN A 232 -24.71 -39.09 36.78
C GLN A 232 -23.88 -38.16 35.86
N ASN A 233 -24.03 -38.27 34.53
CA ASN A 233 -23.26 -37.51 33.55
C ASN A 233 -24.14 -36.68 32.60
N MET A 234 -25.16 -36.02 33.16
CA MET A 234 -26.14 -35.27 32.37
C MET A 234 -25.65 -33.87 31.94
N GLY A 235 -24.57 -33.36 32.52
CA GLY A 235 -24.08 -31.99 32.31
C GLY A 235 -23.78 -31.66 30.86
N TRP A 236 -23.19 -32.59 30.10
CA TRP A 236 -22.90 -32.35 28.69
C TRP A 236 -24.18 -32.30 27.85
N ARG A 237 -25.21 -33.06 28.21
CA ARG A 237 -26.52 -33.00 27.54
C ARG A 237 -27.25 -31.70 27.82
N TYR A 238 -27.27 -31.25 29.08
CA TYR A 238 -27.84 -29.96 29.45
C TYR A 238 -27.14 -28.80 28.74
N THR A 239 -25.82 -28.87 28.61
CA THR A 239 -25.04 -27.89 27.84
C THR A 239 -25.52 -27.84 26.39
N LEU A 240 -25.57 -28.98 25.70
CA LEU A 240 -25.96 -29.03 24.28
C LEU A 240 -27.41 -28.65 24.02
N ILE A 241 -28.34 -29.09 24.88
CA ILE A 241 -29.76 -28.70 24.79
C ILE A 241 -29.92 -27.19 24.99
N THR A 242 -29.19 -26.60 25.94
CA THR A 242 -29.26 -25.16 26.20
C THR A 242 -28.70 -24.37 25.01
N LEU A 243 -27.53 -24.75 24.49
CA LEU A 243 -26.93 -24.09 23.32
C LEU A 243 -27.80 -24.25 22.06
N GLY A 244 -28.33 -25.45 21.81
CA GLY A 244 -29.25 -25.72 20.69
C GLY A 244 -30.57 -24.95 20.83
N GLY A 245 -31.14 -24.87 22.04
CA GLY A 245 -32.34 -24.09 22.33
C GLY A 245 -32.16 -22.58 22.08
N LEU A 246 -31.00 -22.02 22.47
CA LEU A 246 -30.64 -20.64 22.14
C LEU A 246 -30.50 -20.43 20.63
N ALA A 247 -29.84 -21.36 19.92
CA ALA A 247 -29.70 -21.30 18.47
C ALA A 247 -31.07 -21.38 17.74
N LEU A 248 -31.99 -22.21 18.22
CA LEU A 248 -33.37 -22.28 17.71
C LEU A 248 -34.15 -21.00 17.99
N THR A 249 -33.93 -20.37 19.14
CA THR A 249 -34.52 -19.06 19.47
C THR A 249 -34.02 -17.97 18.52
N PHE A 250 -32.72 -17.93 18.24
CA PHE A 250 -32.16 -17.00 17.26
C PHE A 250 -32.68 -17.27 15.84
N THR A 251 -32.86 -18.54 15.49
CA THR A 251 -33.47 -18.94 14.21
C THR A 251 -34.91 -18.45 14.11
N PHE A 252 -35.69 -18.59 15.19
CA PHE A 252 -37.05 -18.05 15.25
C PHE A 252 -37.07 -16.54 15.01
N VAL A 253 -36.14 -15.79 15.63
CA VAL A 253 -36.00 -14.34 15.42
C VAL A 253 -35.65 -14.03 13.96
N ARG A 254 -34.68 -14.74 13.35
CA ARG A 254 -34.28 -14.55 11.94
C ARG A 254 -35.41 -14.80 10.94
N ILE A 255 -36.24 -15.82 11.17
CA ILE A 255 -37.27 -16.24 10.21
C ILE A 255 -38.58 -15.45 10.40
N PHE A 256 -39.01 -15.27 11.65
CA PHE A 256 -40.37 -14.78 11.94
C PHE A 256 -40.41 -13.32 12.40
N VAL A 257 -39.39 -12.85 13.12
CA VAL A 257 -39.37 -11.50 13.72
C VAL A 257 -38.72 -10.49 12.79
N PHE A 258 -37.56 -10.80 12.23
CA PHE A 258 -36.82 -9.92 11.33
C PHE A 258 -36.88 -10.39 9.87
N LYS A 259 -37.92 -9.96 9.15
CA LYS A 259 -38.15 -10.34 7.75
C LYS A 259 -37.17 -9.63 6.81
N LEU A 260 -36.01 -10.23 6.61
CA LEU A 260 -34.97 -9.74 5.73
C LEU A 260 -35.36 -9.91 4.24
N PRO A 261 -35.32 -8.86 3.39
CA PRO A 261 -35.38 -9.01 1.94
C PRO A 261 -34.10 -9.64 1.38
N GLU A 262 -34.13 -10.17 0.17
CA GLU A 262 -32.88 -10.63 -0.45
C GLU A 262 -31.96 -9.42 -0.75
N THR A 263 -30.66 -9.66 -0.75
CA THR A 263 -29.64 -8.62 -0.88
C THR A 263 -29.69 -7.92 -2.25
N PRO A 264 -29.58 -6.58 -2.27
CA PRO A 264 -29.82 -5.79 -3.49
C PRO A 264 -28.76 -6.06 -4.56
N ARG A 265 -27.48 -6.26 -4.20
CA ARG A 265 -26.42 -6.50 -5.20
C ARG A 265 -26.47 -7.90 -5.80
N TYR A 266 -26.95 -8.91 -5.06
CA TYR A 266 -27.30 -10.21 -5.63
C TYR A 266 -28.48 -10.12 -6.59
N LEU A 267 -29.55 -9.41 -6.23
CA LEU A 267 -30.72 -9.25 -7.09
C LEU A 267 -30.35 -8.58 -8.43
N LEU A 268 -29.49 -7.56 -8.39
CA LEU A 268 -28.94 -6.94 -9.60
C LEU A 268 -28.12 -7.92 -10.46
N SER A 269 -27.35 -8.84 -9.86
CA SER A 269 -26.53 -9.78 -10.63
C SER A 269 -27.37 -10.84 -11.34
N GLN A 270 -28.59 -11.08 -10.83
CA GLN A 270 -29.58 -11.97 -11.42
C GLN A 270 -30.52 -11.21 -12.40
N GLY A 271 -30.26 -9.93 -12.70
CA GLY A 271 -31.12 -9.10 -13.57
C GLY A 271 -32.49 -8.76 -12.97
N ARG A 272 -32.67 -8.92 -11.66
CA ARG A 272 -33.95 -8.69 -10.94
C ARG A 272 -34.03 -7.27 -10.38
N ASP A 273 -33.94 -6.29 -11.26
CA ASP A 273 -33.87 -4.87 -10.91
C ASP A 273 -35.03 -4.39 -10.04
N GLN A 274 -36.28 -4.78 -10.36
CA GLN A 274 -37.45 -4.38 -9.56
C GLN A 274 -37.38 -4.92 -8.13
N ASP A 275 -36.86 -6.13 -7.94
CA ASP A 275 -36.70 -6.69 -6.59
C ASP A 275 -35.59 -5.98 -5.82
N ALA A 276 -34.51 -5.56 -6.50
CA ALA A 276 -33.46 -4.76 -5.89
C ALA A 276 -33.98 -3.39 -5.41
N VAL A 277 -34.82 -2.73 -6.22
CA VAL A 277 -35.54 -1.50 -5.84
C VAL A 277 -36.40 -1.75 -4.60
N ASN A 278 -37.19 -2.82 -4.61
CA ASN A 278 -38.06 -3.18 -3.49
C ASN A 278 -37.25 -3.43 -2.21
N ALA A 279 -36.08 -4.07 -2.31
CA ALA A 279 -35.20 -4.33 -1.17
C ALA A 279 -34.65 -3.03 -0.56
N ILE A 280 -34.16 -2.09 -1.38
CA ILE A 280 -33.66 -0.78 -0.91
C ILE A 280 -34.78 0.06 -0.31
N ASN A 281 -35.93 0.13 -0.97
CA ASN A 281 -37.07 0.92 -0.49
C ASN A 281 -37.70 0.29 0.76
N HIS A 282 -37.58 -1.03 0.96
CA HIS A 282 -37.92 -1.68 2.22
C HIS A 282 -37.04 -1.18 3.38
N VAL A 283 -35.74 -1.04 3.17
CA VAL A 283 -34.81 -0.48 4.17
C VAL A 283 -35.15 0.99 4.45
N ALA A 284 -35.38 1.80 3.41
CA ALA A 284 -35.78 3.20 3.55
C ALA A 284 -37.05 3.35 4.40
N LYS A 285 -38.08 2.53 4.12
CA LYS A 285 -39.34 2.50 4.90
C LYS A 285 -39.11 2.16 6.36
N GLN A 286 -38.30 1.13 6.65
CA GLN A 286 -38.01 0.75 8.05
C GLN A 286 -37.25 1.83 8.82
N ASN A 287 -36.48 2.66 8.12
CA ASN A 287 -35.73 3.77 8.72
C ASN A 287 -36.50 5.11 8.70
N GLY A 288 -37.74 5.15 8.20
CA GLY A 288 -38.51 6.37 8.09
C GLY A 288 -37.93 7.38 7.08
N LYS A 289 -37.21 6.90 6.07
CA LYS A 289 -36.58 7.71 5.01
C LYS A 289 -37.40 7.65 3.71
N PRO A 290 -37.32 8.68 2.84
CA PRO A 290 -37.96 8.64 1.52
C PRO A 290 -37.37 7.50 0.67
N GLU A 291 -38.15 6.97 -0.26
CA GLU A 291 -37.72 5.92 -1.19
C GLU A 291 -36.73 6.49 -2.22
N PRO A 292 -35.42 6.16 -2.17
CA PRO A 292 -34.40 6.86 -2.94
C PRO A 292 -34.13 6.22 -4.31
N LEU A 293 -34.65 5.01 -4.56
CA LEU A 293 -34.34 4.23 -5.76
C LEU A 293 -35.63 3.89 -6.52
N THR A 294 -35.63 4.09 -7.84
CA THR A 294 -36.74 3.72 -8.74
C THR A 294 -36.26 2.77 -9.84
N LEU A 295 -37.18 2.00 -10.42
CA LEU A 295 -36.87 1.08 -11.52
C LEU A 295 -36.32 1.83 -12.75
N GLN A 296 -36.87 3.02 -13.03
CA GLN A 296 -36.48 3.86 -14.16
C GLN A 296 -35.00 4.27 -14.08
N MET A 297 -34.47 4.49 -12.88
CA MET A 297 -33.05 4.82 -12.69
C MET A 297 -32.14 3.65 -13.10
N LEU A 298 -32.51 2.40 -12.80
CA LEU A 298 -31.74 1.22 -13.18
C LEU A 298 -31.88 0.93 -14.69
N GLN A 299 -33.08 1.06 -15.24
CA GLN A 299 -33.33 0.90 -16.68
C GLN A 299 -32.62 1.97 -17.52
N ALA A 300 -32.50 3.19 -17.01
CA ALA A 300 -31.73 4.25 -17.66
C ALA A 300 -30.24 3.90 -17.77
N ILE A 301 -29.69 3.11 -16.83
CA ILE A 301 -28.32 2.60 -16.91
C ILE A 301 -28.21 1.53 -18.00
N ASP A 302 -29.16 0.60 -18.09
CA ASP A 302 -29.17 -0.43 -19.15
C ASP A 302 -29.28 0.16 -20.56
N ALA A 303 -30.15 1.17 -20.72
CA ALA A 303 -30.34 1.86 -22.00
C ALA A 303 -29.04 2.49 -22.53
N ARG A 304 -28.13 2.94 -21.65
CA ARG A 304 -26.83 3.52 -22.05
C ARG A 304 -25.89 2.51 -22.70
N PHE A 305 -26.06 1.21 -22.46
CA PHE A 305 -25.20 0.16 -22.99
C PHE A 305 -25.88 -0.69 -24.08
N GLY A 306 -27.00 -0.20 -24.64
CA GLY A 306 -27.74 -0.92 -25.69
C GLY A 306 -28.54 -2.13 -25.19
N ASN A 307 -28.66 -2.31 -23.87
CA ASN A 307 -29.52 -3.32 -23.27
C ASN A 307 -30.96 -2.77 -23.22
N MET A 308 -31.64 -2.71 -24.37
CA MET A 308 -33.04 -2.27 -24.41
C MET A 308 -33.93 -3.27 -23.66
N PRO A 309 -34.88 -2.80 -22.82
CA PRO A 309 -35.88 -3.69 -22.24
C PRO A 309 -36.73 -4.26 -23.38
N SER A 310 -36.81 -5.59 -23.48
CA SER A 310 -37.83 -6.21 -24.33
C SER A 310 -39.22 -5.83 -23.79
N GLU A 311 -40.14 -5.43 -24.68
CA GLU A 311 -41.53 -5.14 -24.32
C GLU A 311 -42.29 -6.36 -23.74
N GLU A 312 -41.67 -7.55 -23.72
CA GLU A 312 -42.20 -8.76 -23.09
C GLU A 312 -41.78 -8.96 -21.61
N GLY A 313 -41.10 -7.99 -20.99
CA GLY A 313 -40.52 -8.09 -19.65
C GLY A 313 -41.48 -8.13 -18.46
N LYS A 314 -42.62 -8.83 -18.51
CA LYS A 314 -43.15 -9.45 -17.28
C LYS A 314 -42.16 -10.53 -16.89
N SER A 315 -41.11 -10.18 -16.13
CA SER A 315 -40.23 -11.16 -15.50
C SER A 315 -41.12 -12.14 -14.75
N LYS A 316 -41.32 -13.32 -15.36
CA LYS A 316 -42.09 -14.40 -14.77
C LYS A 316 -41.35 -14.74 -13.50
N ARG A 317 -41.99 -14.57 -12.34
CA ARG A 317 -41.39 -14.81 -11.02
C ARG A 317 -40.92 -16.27 -10.98
N MET A 318 -39.67 -16.52 -11.34
CA MET A 318 -39.11 -17.87 -11.43
C MET A 318 -39.14 -18.47 -10.03
N THR A 319 -39.69 -19.66 -9.92
CA THR A 319 -39.73 -20.40 -8.66
C THR A 319 -38.30 -20.76 -8.25
N THR A 320 -38.04 -20.94 -6.95
CA THR A 320 -36.71 -21.32 -6.45
C THR A 320 -36.18 -22.59 -7.13
N LYS A 321 -37.06 -23.49 -7.60
CA LYS A 321 -36.69 -24.70 -8.35
C LYS A 321 -36.20 -24.39 -9.78
N GLU A 322 -36.77 -23.40 -10.45
CA GLU A 322 -36.34 -22.99 -11.79
C GLU A 322 -35.00 -22.25 -11.74
N ILE A 323 -34.80 -21.37 -10.73
CA ILE A 323 -33.52 -20.70 -10.46
C ILE A 323 -32.41 -21.72 -10.19
N VAL A 324 -32.67 -22.70 -9.32
CA VAL A 324 -31.70 -23.76 -9.02
C VAL A 324 -31.38 -24.58 -10.26
N LYS A 325 -32.37 -24.89 -11.11
CA LYS A 325 -32.15 -25.68 -12.33
C LYS A 325 -31.32 -24.93 -13.37
N GLU A 326 -31.60 -23.65 -13.59
CA GLU A 326 -30.86 -22.79 -14.55
C GLU A 326 -29.44 -22.49 -14.06
N ASN A 327 -29.26 -22.20 -12.77
CA ASN A 327 -27.94 -21.94 -12.17
C ASN A 327 -27.10 -23.23 -11.99
N MET A 328 -27.72 -24.39 -11.78
CA MET A 328 -27.01 -25.69 -11.84
C MET A 328 -26.58 -26.05 -13.27
N GLN A 329 -27.32 -25.64 -14.30
CA GLN A 329 -26.90 -25.80 -15.70
C GLN A 329 -25.76 -24.82 -16.08
N ALA A 330 -25.71 -23.66 -15.43
CA ALA A 330 -24.59 -22.70 -15.48
C ALA A 330 -23.38 -23.10 -14.59
N PHE A 331 -23.40 -24.27 -13.94
CA PHE A 331 -22.28 -24.80 -13.16
C PHE A 331 -21.13 -25.23 -14.09
N LYS A 332 -20.41 -24.24 -14.63
CA LYS A 332 -19.24 -24.38 -15.50
C LYS A 332 -18.03 -23.64 -14.92
N GLY A 333 -17.87 -23.65 -13.60
CA GLY A 333 -16.75 -22.98 -12.91
C GLY A 333 -16.67 -21.47 -13.15
N GLU A 334 -17.72 -20.84 -13.67
CA GLU A 334 -17.70 -19.43 -14.08
C GLU A 334 -17.43 -18.50 -12.90
N HIS A 335 -18.01 -18.78 -11.72
CA HIS A 335 -17.71 -18.00 -10.50
C HIS A 335 -16.24 -18.09 -10.10
N TYR A 336 -15.61 -19.27 -10.20
CA TYR A 336 -14.17 -19.40 -9.96
C TYR A 336 -13.36 -18.70 -11.04
N ARG A 337 -13.70 -18.87 -12.32
CA ARG A 337 -13.03 -18.19 -13.43
C ARG A 337 -13.11 -16.67 -13.29
N ALA A 338 -14.23 -16.15 -12.80
CA ALA A 338 -14.44 -14.73 -12.57
C ALA A 338 -13.55 -14.15 -11.45
N LEU A 339 -13.15 -14.95 -10.45
CA LEU A 339 -12.16 -14.55 -9.43
C LEU A 339 -10.73 -14.45 -9.99
N PHE A 340 -10.51 -14.97 -11.21
CA PHE A 340 -9.25 -14.91 -11.94
C PHE A 340 -9.42 -14.20 -13.29
N ALA A 341 -10.47 -13.39 -13.45
CA ALA A 341 -10.79 -12.67 -14.68
C ALA A 341 -9.64 -11.72 -15.09
N THR A 342 -8.92 -11.17 -14.13
CA THR A 342 -7.73 -10.35 -14.34
C THR A 342 -6.56 -10.88 -13.51
N ARG A 343 -5.32 -10.58 -13.94
CA ARG A 343 -4.12 -10.92 -13.15
C ARG A 343 -4.12 -10.21 -11.78
N LYS A 344 -4.71 -9.01 -11.69
CA LYS A 344 -4.80 -8.24 -10.45
C LYS A 344 -5.75 -8.91 -9.45
N LEU A 345 -6.99 -9.21 -9.86
CA LEU A 345 -7.98 -9.87 -9.04
C LEU A 345 -7.54 -11.30 -8.68
N GLY A 346 -7.01 -12.06 -9.63
CA GLY A 346 -6.50 -13.42 -9.39
C GLY A 346 -5.38 -13.47 -8.35
N ARG A 347 -4.45 -12.51 -8.38
CA ARG A 347 -3.41 -12.42 -7.36
C ARG A 347 -3.95 -12.01 -5.99
N GLN A 348 -4.92 -11.09 -5.93
CA GLN A 348 -5.56 -10.74 -4.65
C GLN A 348 -6.28 -11.95 -4.07
N THR A 349 -7.01 -12.71 -4.89
CA THR A 349 -7.64 -13.98 -4.51
C THR A 349 -6.62 -14.95 -3.91
N LEU A 350 -5.49 -15.18 -4.58
CA LEU A 350 -4.44 -16.08 -4.09
C LEU A 350 -3.80 -15.61 -2.79
N ILE A 351 -3.54 -14.31 -2.62
CA ILE A 351 -2.95 -13.76 -1.40
C ILE A 351 -3.93 -13.94 -0.22
N ILE A 352 -5.21 -13.61 -0.41
CA ILE A 352 -6.23 -13.80 0.62
C ILE A 352 -6.32 -15.28 0.99
N TRP A 353 -6.39 -16.18 0.02
CA TRP A 353 -6.44 -17.62 0.25
C TRP A 353 -5.20 -18.15 0.97
N ALA A 354 -4.01 -17.66 0.63
CA ALA A 354 -2.76 -18.01 1.31
C ALA A 354 -2.76 -17.51 2.77
N ILE A 355 -3.24 -16.29 3.03
CA ILE A 355 -3.38 -15.75 4.40
C ILE A 355 -4.32 -16.64 5.22
N TRP A 356 -5.50 -16.95 4.69
CA TRP A 356 -6.48 -17.79 5.41
C TRP A 356 -5.95 -19.20 5.69
N LEU A 357 -5.26 -19.83 4.73
CA LEU A 357 -4.62 -21.13 4.94
C LEU A 357 -3.54 -21.03 6.02
N THR A 358 -2.69 -20.01 5.95
CA THR A 358 -1.56 -19.83 6.88
C THR A 358 -2.03 -19.55 8.29
N VAL A 359 -2.98 -18.63 8.47
CA VAL A 359 -3.63 -18.34 9.77
C VAL A 359 -4.36 -19.58 10.28
N GLY A 360 -5.03 -20.31 9.38
CA GLY A 360 -5.69 -21.58 9.68
C GLY A 360 -4.76 -22.68 10.18
N ILE A 361 -3.48 -22.66 9.81
CA ILE A 361 -2.46 -23.56 10.38
C ILE A 361 -1.90 -22.94 11.67
N ALA A 362 -1.46 -21.68 11.61
CA ALA A 362 -0.73 -21.02 12.70
C ALA A 362 -1.54 -20.97 14.00
N TYR A 363 -2.80 -20.56 13.93
CA TYR A 363 -3.63 -20.37 15.12
C TYR A 363 -3.93 -21.71 15.83
N PRO A 364 -4.50 -22.75 15.17
CA PRO A 364 -4.78 -24.01 15.83
C PRO A 364 -3.51 -24.76 16.25
N LEU A 365 -2.39 -24.59 15.53
CA LEU A 365 -1.10 -25.19 15.91
C LEU A 365 -0.61 -24.67 17.26
N PHE A 366 -0.85 -23.41 17.60
CA PHE A 366 -0.53 -22.90 18.94
C PHE A 366 -1.45 -23.51 20.01
N PHE A 367 -2.76 -23.38 19.84
CA PHE A 367 -3.74 -23.78 20.85
C PHE A 367 -3.84 -25.30 21.05
N ALA A 368 -3.56 -26.11 20.03
CA ALA A 368 -3.58 -27.57 20.16
C ALA A 368 -2.42 -28.10 21.01
N PHE A 369 -1.25 -27.46 20.95
CA PHE A 369 -0.06 -27.90 21.69
C PHE A 369 0.10 -27.19 23.04
N LEU A 370 -0.60 -26.09 23.25
CA LEU A 370 -0.50 -25.30 24.46
C LEU A 370 -0.77 -26.12 25.75
N PRO A 371 -1.85 -26.93 25.86
CA PRO A 371 -2.10 -27.71 27.07
C PRO A 371 -0.99 -28.73 27.35
N SER A 372 -0.50 -29.38 26.29
CA SER A 372 0.59 -30.37 26.34
C SER A 372 1.91 -29.74 26.79
N TYR A 373 2.21 -28.52 26.31
CA TYR A 373 3.38 -27.76 26.74
C TYR A 373 3.27 -27.33 28.20
N LEU A 374 2.12 -26.80 28.63
CA LEU A 374 1.89 -26.36 30.00
C LEU A 374 1.97 -27.52 31.00
N ALA A 375 1.53 -28.72 30.63
CA ALA A 375 1.66 -29.93 31.45
C ALA A 375 3.12 -30.32 31.74
N THR A 376 4.09 -29.90 30.92
CA THR A 376 5.53 -30.10 31.21
C THR A 376 6.09 -29.10 32.21
N LYS A 377 5.42 -27.94 32.38
CA LYS A 377 5.88 -26.84 33.23
C LYS A 377 5.16 -26.78 34.58
N PHE A 378 3.90 -27.18 34.62
CA PHE A 378 3.05 -27.09 35.78
C PHE A 378 2.58 -28.49 36.19
N THR A 379 3.04 -28.96 37.33
CA THR A 379 2.51 -30.17 38.00
C THR A 379 1.43 -29.74 38.99
N GLU A 380 0.22 -29.45 38.54
CA GLU A 380 -0.90 -29.14 39.45
C GLU A 380 -2.18 -29.93 39.13
N THR A 381 -2.74 -30.53 40.18
CA THR A 381 -4.12 -31.00 40.32
C THR A 381 -5.09 -29.83 40.22
N SER A 382 -5.31 -29.36 38.99
CA SER A 382 -6.21 -28.23 38.70
C SER A 382 -7.67 -28.68 38.77
N SER A 383 -8.46 -28.04 39.65
CA SER A 383 -9.91 -28.30 39.73
C SER A 383 -10.61 -27.87 38.43
N LEU A 384 -11.68 -28.58 38.05
CA LEU A 384 -12.48 -28.23 36.87
C LEU A 384 -12.98 -26.76 36.91
N SER A 385 -13.31 -26.28 38.11
CA SER A 385 -13.72 -24.89 38.37
C SER A 385 -12.63 -23.87 38.04
N LEU A 386 -11.36 -24.18 38.36
CA LEU A 386 -10.23 -23.31 38.05
C LEU A 386 -10.02 -23.16 36.53
N THR A 387 -10.15 -24.26 35.78
CA THR A 387 -10.03 -24.30 34.31
C THR A 387 -11.12 -23.44 33.66
N TYR A 388 -12.39 -23.62 34.05
CA TYR A 388 -13.49 -22.84 33.50
C TYR A 388 -13.44 -21.36 33.92
N ARG A 389 -12.99 -21.05 35.14
CA ARG A 389 -12.76 -19.66 35.57
C ARG A 389 -11.75 -18.96 34.67
N ASN A 390 -10.57 -19.57 34.47
CA ASN A 390 -9.52 -19.00 33.63
C ASN A 390 -10.00 -18.86 32.17
N TYR A 391 -10.75 -19.85 31.68
CA TYR A 391 -11.34 -19.81 30.34
C TYR A 391 -12.40 -18.70 30.19
N CYS A 392 -13.21 -18.41 31.22
CA CYS A 392 -14.14 -17.27 31.22
C CYS A 392 -13.38 -15.93 31.17
N ILE A 393 -12.29 -15.80 31.94
CA ILE A 393 -11.47 -14.58 31.98
C ILE A 393 -10.85 -14.31 30.60
N THR A 394 -10.20 -15.30 29.99
CA THR A 394 -9.58 -15.14 28.67
C THR A 394 -10.62 -14.82 27.60
N SER A 395 -11.79 -15.48 27.65
CA SER A 395 -12.89 -15.23 26.71
C SER A 395 -13.48 -13.82 26.86
N ALA A 396 -13.61 -13.29 28.08
CA ALA A 396 -14.08 -11.94 28.32
C ALA A 396 -13.11 -10.88 27.76
N VAL A 397 -11.79 -11.09 27.95
CA VAL A 397 -10.75 -10.21 27.38
C VAL A 397 -10.72 -10.28 25.85
N GLY A 398 -10.94 -11.48 25.28
CA GLY A 398 -10.97 -11.69 23.82
C GLY A 398 -12.00 -10.82 23.08
N ILE A 399 -13.10 -10.43 23.72
CA ILE A 399 -14.12 -9.53 23.14
C ILE A 399 -13.55 -8.16 22.79
N VAL A 400 -12.53 -7.69 23.53
CA VAL A 400 -11.90 -6.38 23.32
C VAL A 400 -11.13 -6.35 21.99
N GLY A 401 -10.61 -7.49 21.51
CA GLY A 401 -9.84 -7.58 20.27
C GLY A 401 -10.61 -7.06 19.06
N PRO A 402 -11.77 -7.65 18.69
CA PRO A 402 -12.56 -7.20 17.54
C PRO A 402 -13.09 -5.76 17.67
N LEU A 403 -13.44 -5.32 18.88
CA LEU A 403 -13.93 -3.95 19.11
C LEU A 403 -12.82 -2.91 18.89
N SER A 404 -11.62 -3.19 19.39
CA SER A 404 -10.46 -2.32 19.16
C SER A 404 -9.96 -2.37 17.71
N ALA A 405 -10.09 -3.52 17.03
CA ALA A 405 -9.83 -3.65 15.59
C ALA A 405 -10.78 -2.75 14.77
N ALA A 406 -12.07 -2.77 15.08
CA ALA A 406 -13.07 -1.96 14.38
C ALA A 406 -12.79 -0.44 14.47
N VAL A 407 -12.23 0.03 15.59
CA VAL A 407 -11.78 1.42 15.74
C VAL A 407 -10.48 1.66 14.96
N SER A 408 -9.52 0.74 15.09
CA SER A 408 -8.18 0.88 14.51
C SER A 408 -8.17 0.90 12.98
N VAL A 409 -9.06 0.16 12.32
CA VAL A 409 -9.15 0.11 10.85
C VAL A 409 -9.65 1.43 10.22
N ASN A 410 -10.27 2.31 11.01
CA ASN A 410 -10.69 3.65 10.57
C ASN A 410 -9.58 4.71 10.67
N THR A 411 -8.41 4.34 11.20
CA THR A 411 -7.25 5.23 11.25
C THR A 411 -6.54 5.32 9.89
N ARG A 412 -5.57 6.22 9.75
CA ARG A 412 -4.75 6.39 8.54
C ARG A 412 -4.01 5.12 8.10
N MET A 413 -3.85 4.14 8.98
CA MET A 413 -3.20 2.87 8.68
C MET A 413 -4.14 1.90 7.92
N GLY A 414 -5.46 2.03 8.04
CA GLY A 414 -6.43 1.20 7.32
C GLY A 414 -6.37 -0.30 7.68
N ARG A 415 -7.15 -1.12 6.95
CA ARG A 415 -7.30 -2.58 7.22
C ARG A 415 -6.03 -3.37 6.99
N ARG A 416 -5.32 -3.08 5.90
CA ARG A 416 -4.14 -3.85 5.47
C ARG A 416 -2.98 -3.75 6.46
N TRP A 417 -2.62 -2.54 6.88
CA TRP A 417 -1.52 -2.36 7.84
C TRP A 417 -1.90 -2.83 9.24
N MET A 418 -3.15 -2.62 9.68
CA MET A 418 -3.60 -3.12 10.98
C MET A 418 -3.58 -4.65 11.05
N MET A 419 -3.93 -5.34 9.97
CA MET A 419 -3.80 -6.80 9.86
C MET A 419 -2.32 -7.23 9.88
N GLY A 420 -1.46 -6.56 9.12
CA GLY A 420 -0.03 -6.88 9.08
C GLY A 420 0.69 -6.66 10.42
N ILE A 421 0.47 -5.51 11.07
CA ILE A 421 1.06 -5.18 12.36
C ILE A 421 0.57 -6.14 13.44
N SER A 422 -0.74 -6.39 13.53
CA SER A 422 -1.30 -7.31 14.53
C SER A 422 -0.80 -8.74 14.35
N ALA A 423 -0.59 -9.21 13.13
CA ALA A 423 0.01 -10.52 12.85
C ALA A 423 1.47 -10.61 13.33
N VAL A 424 2.31 -9.60 13.06
CA VAL A 424 3.71 -9.57 13.57
C VAL A 424 3.74 -9.54 15.09
N VAL A 425 2.94 -8.66 15.70
CA VAL A 425 2.87 -8.52 17.16
C VAL A 425 2.40 -9.83 17.79
N THR A 426 1.40 -10.49 17.21
CA THR A 426 0.95 -11.83 17.65
C THR A 426 2.09 -12.84 17.60
N GLY A 427 2.83 -12.91 16.48
CA GLY A 427 3.99 -13.80 16.36
C GLY A 427 5.06 -13.56 17.43
N VAL A 428 5.40 -12.29 17.71
CA VAL A 428 6.37 -11.92 18.76
C VAL A 428 5.89 -12.35 20.15
N PHE A 429 4.61 -12.14 20.47
CA PHE A 429 4.05 -12.57 21.75
C PHE A 429 4.01 -14.09 21.89
N LEU A 430 3.74 -14.83 20.80
CA LEU A 430 3.80 -16.29 20.81
C LEU A 430 5.24 -16.82 21.03
N PHE A 431 6.25 -16.16 20.48
CA PHE A 431 7.66 -16.43 20.82
C PHE A 431 7.94 -16.21 22.30
N ALA A 432 7.47 -15.08 22.85
CA ALA A 432 7.66 -14.74 24.26
C ALA A 432 6.92 -15.71 25.21
N TYR A 433 5.83 -16.33 24.77
CA TYR A 433 5.04 -17.29 25.55
C TYR A 433 5.88 -18.47 26.06
N VAL A 434 6.91 -18.89 25.31
CA VAL A 434 7.80 -19.99 25.70
C VAL A 434 8.57 -19.68 27.00
N GLY A 435 8.72 -18.41 27.37
CA GLY A 435 9.33 -17.98 28.63
C GLY A 435 8.41 -18.04 29.86
N VAL A 436 7.12 -18.34 29.69
CA VAL A 436 6.14 -18.32 30.78
C VAL A 436 6.30 -19.53 31.71
N ASN A 437 6.58 -19.28 32.98
CA ASN A 437 6.87 -20.32 33.99
C ASN A 437 6.02 -20.20 35.27
N THR A 438 5.02 -19.31 35.31
CA THR A 438 4.11 -19.19 36.46
C THR A 438 2.64 -19.24 36.00
N PRO A 439 1.71 -19.81 36.80
CA PRO A 439 0.29 -19.88 36.41
C PRO A 439 -0.38 -18.51 36.21
N SER A 440 0.09 -17.48 36.92
CA SER A 440 -0.42 -16.11 36.74
C SER A 440 0.07 -15.49 35.43
N ALA A 441 1.32 -15.74 35.05
CA ALA A 441 1.84 -15.32 33.75
C ALA A 441 1.17 -16.08 32.60
N ASP A 442 0.85 -17.36 32.78
CA ASP A 442 0.09 -18.17 31.80
C ASP A 442 -1.28 -17.57 31.50
N LEU A 443 -2.03 -17.21 32.53
CA LEU A 443 -3.32 -16.55 32.37
C LEU A 443 -3.18 -15.17 31.70
N ALA A 444 -2.18 -14.38 32.08
CA ALA A 444 -1.95 -13.06 31.50
C ALA A 444 -1.58 -13.14 30.01
N PHE A 445 -0.64 -14.01 29.65
CA PHE A 445 -0.26 -14.22 28.26
C PHE A 445 -1.40 -14.83 27.44
N SER A 446 -2.20 -15.73 28.00
CA SER A 446 -3.40 -16.26 27.35
C SER A 446 -4.42 -15.15 27.04
N CYS A 447 -4.60 -14.19 27.94
CA CYS A 447 -5.46 -13.02 27.70
C CYS A 447 -4.91 -12.12 26.59
N ILE A 448 -3.61 -11.84 26.59
CA ILE A 448 -2.97 -11.00 25.56
C ILE A 448 -3.02 -11.67 24.20
N THR A 449 -2.64 -12.94 24.11
CA THR A 449 -2.70 -13.72 22.86
C THR A 449 -4.13 -13.82 22.35
N SER A 450 -5.11 -14.02 23.23
CA SER A 450 -6.53 -14.02 22.84
C SER A 450 -6.97 -12.67 22.29
N LEU A 451 -6.59 -11.56 22.91
CA LEU A 451 -6.92 -10.22 22.41
C LEU A 451 -6.30 -9.97 21.03
N LEU A 452 -4.99 -10.23 20.87
CA LEU A 452 -4.25 -9.95 19.64
C LEU A 452 -4.70 -10.84 18.48
N ALA A 453 -4.91 -12.13 18.72
CA ALA A 453 -5.38 -13.03 17.69
C ALA A 453 -6.81 -12.67 17.26
N ASN A 454 -7.71 -12.38 18.21
CA ASN A 454 -9.07 -11.97 17.84
C ASN A 454 -9.13 -10.60 17.16
N PHE A 455 -8.17 -9.70 17.44
CA PHE A 455 -8.01 -8.45 16.70
C PHE A 455 -7.68 -8.73 15.23
N GLU A 456 -6.71 -9.60 14.94
CA GLU A 456 -6.34 -9.94 13.57
C GLU A 456 -7.47 -10.65 12.82
N TYR A 457 -8.09 -11.66 13.46
CA TYR A 457 -9.20 -12.42 12.91
C TYR A 457 -10.36 -11.51 12.51
N ALA A 458 -10.67 -10.51 13.34
CA ALA A 458 -11.74 -9.55 13.04
C ALA A 458 -11.49 -8.79 11.73
N ILE A 459 -10.25 -8.35 11.50
CA ILE A 459 -9.89 -7.62 10.28
C ILE A 459 -9.90 -8.56 9.07
N MET A 460 -9.35 -9.77 9.21
CA MET A 460 -9.30 -10.78 8.14
C MET A 460 -10.70 -11.16 7.66
N TYR A 461 -11.62 -11.45 8.59
CA TYR A 461 -13.00 -11.81 8.26
C TYR A 461 -13.80 -10.66 7.64
N ALA A 462 -13.51 -9.41 8.00
CA ALA A 462 -14.16 -8.25 7.39
C ALA A 462 -13.59 -7.90 6.00
N PHE A 463 -12.26 -7.93 5.86
CA PHE A 463 -11.57 -7.56 4.62
C PHE A 463 -11.86 -8.52 3.45
N THR A 464 -12.12 -9.79 3.76
CA THR A 464 -12.31 -10.85 2.76
C THR A 464 -13.57 -10.65 1.88
N PRO A 465 -14.79 -10.51 2.42
CA PRO A 465 -15.97 -10.23 1.60
C PRO A 465 -15.92 -8.85 0.93
N GLU A 466 -15.24 -7.86 1.52
CA GLU A 466 -15.02 -6.54 0.91
C GLU A 466 -14.14 -6.62 -0.35
N SER A 467 -13.21 -7.59 -0.38
CA SER A 467 -12.25 -7.79 -1.46
C SER A 467 -12.83 -8.43 -2.73
N PHE A 468 -14.04 -8.99 -2.66
CA PHE A 468 -14.64 -9.70 -3.79
C PHE A 468 -15.90 -8.99 -4.32
N PRO A 469 -16.10 -8.98 -5.64
CA PRO A 469 -17.28 -8.40 -6.25
C PRO A 469 -18.53 -9.20 -5.84
N ALA A 470 -19.64 -8.52 -5.58
CA ALA A 470 -20.85 -9.13 -5.03
C ALA A 470 -21.39 -10.39 -5.77
N PRO A 471 -21.28 -10.54 -7.11
CA PRO A 471 -21.74 -11.76 -7.80
C PRO A 471 -20.92 -13.02 -7.48
N HIS A 472 -19.67 -12.86 -7.05
CA HIS A 472 -18.72 -13.96 -6.82
C HIS A 472 -18.16 -13.97 -5.38
N ARG A 473 -18.69 -13.07 -4.54
CA ARG A 473 -18.22 -12.84 -3.17
C ARG A 473 -18.38 -14.07 -2.29
N GLY A 474 -19.47 -14.82 -2.47
CA GLY A 474 -19.74 -16.04 -1.71
C GLY A 474 -18.72 -17.12 -2.02
N THR A 475 -18.39 -17.30 -3.30
CA THR A 475 -17.38 -18.25 -3.77
C THR A 475 -16.00 -17.90 -3.22
N GLY A 476 -15.58 -16.64 -3.35
CA GLY A 476 -14.27 -16.18 -2.88
C GLY A 476 -14.11 -16.29 -1.35
N SER A 477 -15.11 -15.82 -0.60
CA SER A 477 -15.10 -15.81 0.87
C SER A 477 -15.31 -17.20 1.47
N GLY A 478 -16.18 -18.03 0.87
CA GLY A 478 -16.41 -19.41 1.28
C GLY A 478 -15.19 -20.30 1.06
N THR A 479 -14.46 -20.10 -0.05
CA THR A 479 -13.21 -20.82 -0.31
C THR A 479 -12.12 -20.41 0.67
N ALA A 480 -11.98 -19.10 0.95
CA ALA A 480 -11.05 -18.60 1.96
C ALA A 480 -11.34 -19.24 3.33
N ALA A 481 -12.62 -19.24 3.75
CA ALA A 481 -13.05 -19.92 4.97
C ALA A 481 -12.73 -21.42 4.95
N ALA A 482 -12.98 -22.13 3.86
CA ALA A 482 -12.64 -23.54 3.73
C ALA A 482 -11.14 -23.82 3.89
N LEU A 483 -10.27 -22.96 3.34
CA LEU A 483 -8.82 -23.07 3.46
C LEU A 483 -8.33 -22.88 4.90
N LEU A 484 -8.92 -21.94 5.65
CA LEU A 484 -8.63 -21.79 7.08
C LEU A 484 -9.01 -23.04 7.87
N ARG A 485 -10.18 -23.63 7.58
CA ARG A 485 -10.63 -24.87 8.24
C ARG A 485 -9.78 -26.08 7.83
N PHE A 486 -9.29 -26.13 6.59
CA PHE A 486 -8.34 -27.12 6.13
C PHE A 486 -7.00 -26.99 6.87
N GLY A 487 -6.48 -25.77 7.03
CA GLY A 487 -5.30 -25.52 7.85
C GLY A 487 -5.47 -26.02 9.29
N GLY A 488 -6.65 -25.82 9.88
CA GLY A 488 -6.95 -26.29 11.23
C GLY A 488 -7.02 -27.82 11.34
N LEU A 489 -7.50 -28.50 10.30
CA LEU A 489 -7.45 -29.95 10.19
C LEU A 489 -6.00 -30.45 10.13
N VAL A 490 -5.16 -29.83 9.29
CA VAL A 490 -3.72 -30.16 9.18
C VAL A 490 -3.02 -29.97 10.53
N ALA A 491 -3.23 -28.84 11.20
CA ALA A 491 -2.67 -28.57 12.52
C ALA A 491 -3.12 -29.61 13.57
N SER A 492 -4.40 -30.02 13.53
CA SER A 492 -4.94 -31.06 14.42
C SER A 492 -4.31 -32.43 14.19
N ILE A 493 -4.08 -32.81 12.92
CA ILE A 493 -3.40 -34.06 12.56
C ILE A 493 -1.94 -34.02 13.02
N ILE A 494 -1.22 -32.93 12.74
CA ILE A 494 0.16 -32.74 13.21
C ILE A 494 0.22 -32.89 14.73
N SER A 495 -0.71 -32.26 15.46
CA SER A 495 -0.83 -32.36 16.92
C SER A 495 -1.07 -33.78 17.43
N SER A 496 -1.83 -34.59 16.71
CA SER A 496 -2.07 -35.98 17.09
C SER A 496 -0.85 -36.90 16.92
N GLN A 497 0.15 -36.51 16.11
CA GLN A 497 1.28 -37.36 15.73
C GLN A 497 2.64 -36.90 16.29
N THR A 498 2.76 -35.65 16.75
CA THR A 498 4.02 -35.10 17.29
C THR A 498 3.97 -35.03 18.81
N GLY A 499 5.04 -35.51 19.46
CA GLY A 499 5.17 -35.53 20.92
C GLY A 499 5.37 -34.14 21.56
N PHE A 500 5.49 -34.12 22.88
CA PHE A 500 5.63 -32.91 23.71
C PHE A 500 6.92 -32.13 23.40
N THR A 501 6.87 -31.15 22.48
CA THR A 501 8.00 -30.28 22.13
C THR A 501 7.58 -28.82 21.95
N THR A 502 8.53 -27.89 22.00
CA THR A 502 8.32 -26.45 21.76
C THR A 502 8.28 -26.06 20.28
N ALA A 503 8.74 -26.94 19.38
CA ALA A 503 8.86 -26.67 17.94
C ALA A 503 7.54 -26.21 17.27
N PRO A 504 6.36 -26.78 17.58
CA PRO A 504 5.09 -26.31 17.01
C PRO A 504 4.70 -24.88 17.40
N ILE A 505 5.08 -24.43 18.60
CA ILE A 505 4.85 -23.05 19.07
C ILE A 505 5.71 -22.08 18.26
N TYR A 506 6.98 -22.42 18.02
CA TYR A 506 7.87 -21.61 17.17
C TYR A 506 7.43 -21.60 15.71
N ALA A 507 6.97 -22.73 15.18
CA ALA A 507 6.41 -22.80 13.83
C ALA A 507 5.16 -21.91 13.69
N SER A 508 4.25 -21.94 14.67
CA SER A 508 3.09 -21.05 14.72
C SER A 508 3.51 -19.57 14.73
N ALA A 509 4.45 -19.21 15.60
CA ALA A 509 4.95 -17.83 15.73
C ALA A 509 5.61 -17.32 14.43
N ALA A 510 6.39 -18.17 13.75
CA ALA A 510 6.98 -17.84 12.46
C ALA A 510 5.93 -17.64 11.37
N LEU A 511 4.91 -18.49 11.30
CA LEU A 511 3.81 -18.36 10.33
C LEU A 511 3.03 -17.04 10.53
N TRP A 512 2.82 -16.60 11.78
CA TRP A 512 2.22 -15.29 12.08
C TRP A 512 3.07 -14.11 11.58
N ILE A 513 4.40 -14.18 11.70
CA ILE A 513 5.29 -13.16 11.16
C ILE A 513 5.25 -13.15 9.62
N VAL A 514 5.19 -14.33 8.98
CA VAL A 514 5.05 -14.44 7.52
C VAL A 514 3.75 -13.79 7.05
N VAL A 515 2.63 -14.00 7.73
CA VAL A 515 1.36 -13.28 7.46
C VAL A 515 1.54 -11.77 7.58
N GLY A 516 2.28 -11.32 8.60
CA GLY A 516 2.66 -9.92 8.78
C GLY A 516 3.44 -9.33 7.61
N ILE A 517 4.43 -10.06 7.09
CA ILE A 517 5.27 -9.66 5.95
C ILE A 517 4.48 -9.67 4.64
N LEU A 518 3.67 -10.70 4.40
CA LEU A 518 2.76 -10.78 3.24
C LEU A 518 1.84 -9.55 3.17
N ASN A 519 1.46 -9.01 4.33
CA ASN A 519 0.64 -7.81 4.44
C ASN A 519 1.41 -6.48 4.39
N SER A 520 2.70 -6.44 4.78
CA SER A 520 3.41 -5.20 5.17
C SER A 520 4.70 -4.84 4.39
N HIS A 521 5.00 -5.46 3.24
CA HIS A 521 6.25 -5.16 2.51
C HIS A 521 6.37 -3.69 2.04
N PRO A 522 7.40 -2.92 2.46
CA PRO A 522 7.53 -1.48 2.20
C PRO A 522 7.70 -1.08 0.72
N GLY A 523 8.17 -1.99 -0.14
CA GLY A 523 8.31 -1.76 -1.59
C GLY A 523 7.16 -2.30 -2.45
N GLY A 524 6.15 -2.93 -1.83
CA GLY A 524 5.12 -3.69 -2.55
C GLY A 524 5.67 -4.96 -3.20
N THR A 525 5.26 -6.13 -2.70
CA THR A 525 5.56 -7.47 -3.24
C THR A 525 5.24 -7.64 -4.73
N GLN A 526 4.45 -6.71 -5.28
CA GLN A 526 4.03 -6.59 -6.67
C GLN A 526 5.18 -6.55 -7.67
N ALA A 527 6.29 -5.86 -7.38
CA ALA A 527 7.39 -5.70 -8.34
C ALA A 527 8.22 -6.98 -8.48
N ILE A 528 8.51 -7.65 -7.37
CA ILE A 528 9.24 -8.94 -7.36
C ILE A 528 8.33 -10.07 -7.85
N LEU A 529 7.08 -10.14 -7.37
CA LEU A 529 6.13 -11.17 -7.81
C LEU A 529 5.69 -11.01 -9.27
N ARG A 530 5.79 -9.81 -9.86
CA ARG A 530 5.56 -9.61 -11.30
C ARG A 530 6.55 -10.42 -12.15
N TRP A 531 7.75 -10.62 -11.62
CA TRP A 531 8.83 -11.38 -12.25
C TRP A 531 9.10 -12.72 -11.58
N GLY A 532 8.29 -13.12 -10.59
CA GLY A 532 8.43 -14.43 -9.94
C GLY A 532 8.30 -15.57 -10.96
N GLY A 533 9.39 -16.32 -11.16
CA GLY A 533 9.48 -17.40 -12.15
C GLY A 533 9.73 -16.94 -13.60
N ARG A 534 10.12 -15.69 -13.83
CA ARG A 534 10.50 -15.13 -15.14
C ARG A 534 11.91 -14.53 -15.06
N ASP A 535 12.55 -14.35 -16.22
CA ASP A 535 13.80 -13.57 -16.29
C ASP A 535 13.50 -12.11 -15.97
N ALA A 536 14.05 -11.61 -14.85
CA ALA A 536 13.88 -10.24 -14.37
C ALA A 536 15.11 -9.36 -14.65
N THR A 537 16.11 -9.88 -15.37
CA THR A 537 17.44 -9.26 -15.50
C THR A 537 17.35 -7.83 -15.99
N GLU A 538 16.55 -7.58 -17.04
CA GLU A 538 16.40 -6.24 -17.62
C GLU A 538 15.86 -5.22 -16.61
N GLU A 539 14.76 -5.55 -15.91
CA GLU A 539 14.13 -4.61 -14.97
C GLU A 539 14.87 -4.48 -13.66
N PHE A 540 15.55 -5.54 -13.24
CA PHE A 540 16.40 -5.52 -12.06
C PHE A 540 17.62 -4.62 -12.33
N ASP A 541 18.34 -4.86 -13.42
CA ASP A 541 19.58 -4.15 -13.77
C ASP A 541 19.35 -2.67 -14.09
N MET A 542 18.17 -2.29 -14.60
CA MET A 542 17.86 -0.90 -14.90
C MET A 542 17.79 -0.01 -13.64
N ILE A 543 17.52 -0.58 -12.47
CA ILE A 543 17.26 0.18 -11.24
C ILE A 543 18.08 -0.25 -10.02
N HIS A 544 18.85 -1.34 -10.11
CA HIS A 544 19.70 -1.85 -9.03
C HIS A 544 21.17 -1.88 -9.47
N PRO A 545 22.12 -1.45 -8.62
CA PRO A 545 23.53 -1.70 -8.83
C PRO A 545 23.84 -3.20 -8.84
N SER A 546 24.83 -3.60 -9.64
CA SER A 546 25.32 -4.99 -9.77
C SER A 546 25.74 -5.61 -8.41
N GLU A 547 26.05 -4.77 -7.43
CA GLU A 547 26.51 -5.15 -6.09
C GLU A 547 25.41 -5.72 -5.18
N ILE A 548 24.14 -5.35 -5.39
CA ILE A 548 23.01 -5.90 -4.61
C ILE A 548 22.95 -7.42 -4.76
N LEU A 549 23.32 -7.93 -5.94
CA LEU A 549 23.39 -9.36 -6.19
C LEU A 549 24.47 -10.04 -5.34
N LYS A 550 25.60 -9.36 -5.07
CA LYS A 550 26.68 -9.90 -4.20
C LYS A 550 26.25 -9.99 -2.74
N GLU A 551 25.36 -9.12 -2.27
CA GLU A 551 24.85 -9.17 -0.89
C GLU A 551 23.89 -10.35 -0.65
N ILE A 552 23.34 -10.93 -1.71
CA ILE A 552 22.43 -12.08 -1.66
C ILE A 552 23.05 -13.36 -2.25
N GLU A 553 24.39 -13.41 -2.33
CA GLU A 553 25.15 -14.54 -2.90
C GLU A 553 24.82 -15.87 -2.19
N ASP A 554 24.59 -15.84 -0.88
CA ASP A 554 24.16 -17.00 -0.07
C ASP A 554 22.78 -17.57 -0.50
N SER A 555 22.00 -16.80 -1.25
CA SER A 555 20.67 -17.18 -1.77
C SER A 555 20.69 -17.63 -3.23
N TYR A 556 21.87 -17.78 -3.84
CA TYR A 556 22.00 -18.25 -5.22
C TYR A 556 21.68 -19.74 -5.32
N LEU A 557 20.66 -20.07 -6.13
CA LEU A 557 20.22 -21.45 -6.34
C LEU A 557 21.00 -22.18 -7.45
N GLY A 558 21.71 -21.44 -8.31
CA GLY A 558 22.50 -21.99 -9.42
C GLY A 558 22.42 -21.15 -10.70
N THR A 559 23.11 -21.59 -11.75
CA THR A 559 23.10 -20.98 -13.08
C THR A 559 21.96 -21.55 -13.94
N VAL A 560 21.24 -20.69 -14.64
CA VAL A 560 20.18 -21.07 -15.59
C VAL A 560 20.72 -20.90 -17.01
N GLU A 561 20.54 -21.88 -17.89
CA GLU A 561 20.85 -21.71 -19.32
C GLU A 561 19.89 -20.67 -19.91
N PRO A 562 20.37 -19.71 -20.74
CA PRO A 562 19.50 -18.71 -21.34
C PRO A 562 18.40 -19.41 -22.15
N GLN A 563 17.15 -19.34 -21.70
CA GLN A 563 16.03 -19.66 -22.57
C GLN A 563 15.94 -18.53 -23.59
N GLU A 564 16.32 -18.80 -24.84
CA GLU A 564 15.98 -17.96 -25.98
C GLU A 564 14.45 -17.84 -26.05
N GLN A 565 13.90 -16.81 -25.41
CA GLN A 565 12.55 -16.38 -25.71
C GLN A 565 12.58 -15.78 -27.11
N PRO A 566 11.66 -16.18 -28.02
CA PRO A 566 11.47 -15.42 -29.23
C PRO A 566 11.03 -14.03 -28.81
N ILE A 567 11.92 -13.05 -29.02
CA ILE A 567 11.57 -11.64 -28.98
C ILE A 567 10.35 -11.54 -29.90
N ALA A 568 9.20 -11.18 -29.32
CA ALA A 568 8.04 -10.88 -30.14
C ALA A 568 8.50 -9.81 -31.13
N ASP A 569 8.41 -10.11 -32.43
CA ASP A 569 8.53 -9.16 -33.52
C ASP A 569 7.46 -8.06 -33.33
N SER A 570 7.69 -7.15 -32.40
CA SER A 570 7.47 -5.75 -32.73
C SER A 570 8.64 -5.44 -33.65
N THR A 571 8.41 -5.48 -34.96
CA THR A 571 9.19 -4.65 -35.88
C THR A 571 9.33 -3.30 -35.19
N PRO A 572 10.54 -2.86 -34.79
CA PRO A 572 10.70 -1.50 -34.32
C PRO A 572 10.15 -0.65 -35.44
N GLU A 573 9.11 0.14 -35.20
CA GLU A 573 9.00 1.35 -35.99
C GLU A 573 10.36 1.99 -35.82
N GLU A 574 11.15 2.01 -36.89
CA GLU A 574 12.46 2.60 -36.91
C GLU A 574 12.22 4.09 -36.61
N ILE A 575 12.27 4.45 -35.32
CA ILE A 575 12.11 5.83 -34.87
C ILE A 575 13.31 6.53 -35.46
N THR A 576 13.11 7.10 -36.64
CA THR A 576 14.12 7.80 -37.43
C THR A 576 14.41 9.09 -36.67
N GLN A 577 15.30 8.99 -35.70
CA GLN A 577 15.79 10.15 -34.99
C GLN A 577 16.61 10.99 -35.97
N PRO A 578 16.46 12.32 -35.92
CA PRO A 578 17.33 13.19 -36.69
C PRO A 578 18.79 12.92 -36.28
N PRO A 579 19.74 12.91 -37.22
CA PRO A 579 21.16 12.76 -36.87
C PRO A 579 21.54 13.79 -35.80
N LEU A 580 22.25 13.38 -34.75
CA LEU A 580 22.58 14.25 -33.60
C LEU A 580 23.25 15.57 -34.01
N SER A 581 23.99 15.55 -35.13
CA SER A 581 24.63 16.74 -35.72
C SER A 581 23.63 17.81 -36.17
N THR A 582 22.38 17.46 -36.45
CA THR A 582 21.32 18.39 -36.86
C THR A 582 20.60 19.04 -35.68
N LEU A 583 20.76 18.51 -34.45
CA LEU A 583 20.19 19.10 -33.24
C LEU A 583 21.00 20.34 -32.84
N LEU A 584 20.39 21.53 -32.83
CA LEU A 584 21.08 22.81 -32.69
C LEU A 584 21.01 23.40 -31.29
N ASN A 585 20.12 22.90 -30.42
CA ASN A 585 19.94 23.42 -29.08
C ASN A 585 19.40 22.37 -28.10
N LEU A 586 19.37 22.72 -26.81
CA LEU A 586 18.93 21.81 -25.76
C LEU A 586 17.44 21.49 -25.78
N ASP A 587 16.60 22.35 -26.35
CA ASP A 587 15.16 22.08 -26.51
C ASP A 587 14.94 20.99 -27.58
N GLU A 588 15.75 20.98 -28.64
CA GLU A 588 15.75 19.93 -29.66
C GLU A 588 16.33 18.60 -29.13
N ILE A 589 17.34 18.65 -28.25
CA ILE A 589 17.83 17.47 -27.52
C ILE A 589 16.72 16.90 -26.62
N GLU A 590 16.00 17.76 -25.89
CA GLU A 590 14.84 17.39 -25.08
C GLU A 590 13.75 16.71 -25.94
N ALA A 591 13.44 17.30 -27.11
CA ALA A 591 12.47 16.74 -28.05
C ALA A 591 12.91 15.40 -28.65
N ALA A 592 14.20 15.24 -28.99
CA ALA A 592 14.76 13.98 -29.48
C ALA A 592 14.71 12.89 -28.40
N ALA A 593 15.08 13.22 -27.17
CA ALA A 593 15.02 12.31 -26.03
C ALA A 593 13.59 11.82 -25.76
N THR A 594 12.60 12.72 -25.81
CA THR A 594 11.17 12.40 -25.56
C THR A 594 10.63 11.31 -26.50
N LYS A 595 11.20 11.17 -27.70
CA LYS A 595 10.79 10.16 -28.69
C LYS A 595 11.26 8.75 -28.35
N VAL A 596 12.32 8.59 -27.56
CA VAL A 596 12.97 7.29 -27.30
C VAL A 596 12.83 6.84 -25.86
N ILE A 597 12.87 7.79 -24.92
CA ILE A 597 12.78 7.47 -23.51
C ILE A 597 11.40 6.93 -23.12
N SER A 598 11.35 5.92 -22.26
CA SER A 598 10.08 5.37 -21.78
C SER A 598 9.26 6.43 -21.03
N LYS A 599 7.94 6.31 -21.06
CA LYS A 599 7.04 7.23 -20.32
C LYS A 599 7.40 7.32 -18.84
N LYS A 600 7.75 6.19 -18.22
CA LYS A 600 8.17 6.11 -16.81
C LYS A 600 9.44 6.93 -16.56
N ALA A 601 10.47 6.70 -17.35
CA ALA A 601 11.72 7.43 -17.23
C ALA A 601 11.53 8.93 -17.52
N TRP A 602 10.68 9.28 -18.50
CA TRP A 602 10.29 10.65 -18.78
C TRP A 602 9.61 11.33 -17.59
N GLY A 603 8.59 10.71 -16.99
CA GLY A 603 7.91 11.26 -15.82
C GLY A 603 8.86 11.52 -14.66
N TYR A 604 9.81 10.61 -14.43
CA TYR A 604 10.83 10.79 -13.40
C TYR A 604 11.81 11.93 -13.72
N TYR A 605 12.34 12.03 -14.94
CA TYR A 605 13.31 13.05 -15.35
C TYR A 605 12.68 14.45 -15.49
N PHE A 606 11.50 14.53 -16.11
CA PHE A 606 10.83 15.79 -16.40
C PHE A 606 10.17 16.39 -15.15
N SER A 607 9.68 15.57 -14.22
CA SER A 607 8.95 16.03 -13.03
C SER A 607 9.67 17.10 -12.21
N ALA A 608 8.85 17.88 -11.50
CA ALA A 608 9.21 18.89 -10.53
C ALA A 608 8.17 18.87 -9.39
N ALA A 609 8.44 19.61 -8.32
CA ALA A 609 7.57 19.71 -7.16
C ALA A 609 6.26 20.43 -7.52
N ASP A 610 5.15 19.93 -7.00
CA ASP A 610 3.82 20.54 -7.02
C ASP A 610 3.45 21.12 -8.41
N ASP A 611 3.25 22.43 -8.51
CA ASP A 611 2.81 23.14 -9.72
C ASP A 611 3.97 23.44 -10.70
N LYS A 612 5.20 23.01 -10.35
CA LYS A 612 6.44 23.21 -11.12
C LYS A 612 6.79 24.69 -11.27
N ILE A 613 6.32 25.57 -10.41
CA ILE A 613 6.55 27.02 -10.51
C ILE A 613 8.06 27.30 -10.47
N SER A 614 8.78 26.77 -9.48
CA SER A 614 10.23 26.94 -9.35
C SER A 614 11.00 26.38 -10.54
N LYS A 615 10.54 25.26 -11.14
CA LYS A 615 11.15 24.71 -12.37
C LYS A 615 11.09 25.73 -13.51
N HIS A 616 9.95 26.40 -13.70
CA HIS A 616 9.78 27.40 -14.77
C HIS A 616 10.53 28.70 -14.44
N LEU A 617 10.43 29.17 -13.19
CA LEU A 617 11.13 30.38 -12.73
C LEU A 617 12.64 30.27 -12.88
N ASN A 618 13.23 29.09 -12.62
CA ASN A 618 14.65 28.83 -12.83
C ASN A 618 15.12 29.22 -14.24
N THR A 619 14.35 28.89 -15.28
CA THR A 619 14.67 29.23 -16.67
C THR A 619 14.29 30.68 -17.01
N GLN A 620 13.12 31.13 -16.55
CA GLN A 620 12.61 32.47 -16.86
C GLN A 620 13.52 33.58 -16.30
N ALA A 621 14.10 33.39 -15.12
CA ALA A 621 14.98 34.38 -14.51
C ALA A 621 16.18 34.73 -15.40
N TYR A 622 16.82 33.74 -16.02
CA TYR A 622 17.92 34.00 -16.97
C TYR A 622 17.46 34.80 -18.19
N ARG A 623 16.24 34.59 -18.68
CA ARG A 623 15.68 35.34 -19.82
C ARG A 623 15.45 36.81 -19.51
N SER A 624 15.25 37.17 -18.23
CA SER A 624 15.10 38.55 -17.77
C SER A 624 16.42 39.31 -17.61
N ILE A 625 17.58 38.62 -17.71
CA ILE A 625 18.90 39.26 -17.66
C ILE A 625 19.33 39.61 -19.08
N LEU A 626 19.67 40.88 -19.29
CA LEU A 626 20.18 41.38 -20.58
C LEU A 626 21.69 41.47 -20.56
N PHE A 627 22.33 41.24 -21.70
CA PHE A 627 23.75 41.47 -21.89
C PHE A 627 24.07 42.92 -22.23
N ARG A 628 25.32 43.32 -21.96
CA ARG A 628 25.88 44.63 -22.27
C ARG A 628 27.13 44.45 -23.14
N PRO A 629 26.96 44.11 -24.44
CA PRO A 629 28.09 43.82 -25.32
C PRO A 629 28.97 45.06 -25.55
N ARG A 630 30.26 44.82 -25.79
CA ARG A 630 31.24 45.86 -26.13
C ARG A 630 31.74 45.65 -27.55
N VAL A 631 31.72 46.72 -28.34
CA VAL A 631 32.22 46.75 -29.73
C VAL A 631 33.70 47.17 -29.78
N PHE A 632 34.37 46.89 -30.89
CA PHE A 632 35.82 47.14 -31.10
C PHE A 632 36.74 46.44 -30.08
N VAL A 633 36.38 45.22 -29.67
CA VAL A 633 37.21 44.34 -28.83
C VAL A 633 37.72 43.17 -29.67
N ASP A 634 39.01 42.82 -29.55
CA ASP A 634 39.58 41.65 -30.22
C ASP A 634 38.99 40.35 -29.66
N CYS A 635 38.16 39.68 -30.45
CA CYS A 635 37.47 38.45 -30.08
C CYS A 635 37.91 37.22 -30.91
N ARG A 636 39.12 37.27 -31.52
CA ARG A 636 39.63 36.14 -32.34
C ARG A 636 39.75 34.86 -31.52
N THR A 637 40.27 34.97 -30.29
CA THR A 637 40.40 33.85 -29.35
C THR A 637 39.29 33.89 -28.30
N CYS A 638 38.88 32.71 -27.83
CA CYS A 638 37.94 32.55 -26.73
C CYS A 638 38.17 31.20 -26.05
N GLU A 639 38.49 31.24 -24.76
CA GLU A 639 38.83 30.09 -23.94
C GLU A 639 37.81 29.92 -22.82
N LEU A 640 37.30 28.69 -22.71
CA LEU A 640 36.32 28.31 -21.68
C LEU A 640 36.98 27.65 -20.46
N GLU A 641 38.28 27.38 -20.53
CA GLU A 641 38.99 26.69 -19.46
C GLU A 641 38.92 27.49 -18.15
N THR A 642 38.74 26.77 -17.05
CA THR A 642 38.75 27.33 -15.70
C THR A 642 39.31 26.29 -14.71
N ASP A 643 39.33 26.64 -13.44
CA ASP A 643 39.61 25.72 -12.34
C ASP A 643 38.39 25.57 -11.43
N LEU A 644 38.19 24.40 -10.85
CA LEU A 644 37.19 24.13 -9.82
C LEU A 644 37.86 23.42 -8.67
N LEU A 645 37.85 24.05 -7.50
CA LEU A 645 38.55 23.61 -6.29
C LEU A 645 40.03 23.28 -6.55
N GLY A 646 40.69 24.08 -7.39
CA GLY A 646 42.09 23.90 -7.76
C GLY A 646 42.36 22.87 -8.87
N HIS A 647 41.33 22.26 -9.44
CA HIS A 647 41.47 21.32 -10.56
C HIS A 647 41.04 21.94 -11.88
N LYS A 648 41.86 21.81 -12.92
CA LYS A 648 41.55 22.34 -14.26
C LYS A 648 40.40 21.60 -14.91
N VAL A 649 39.48 22.34 -15.53
CA VAL A 649 38.38 21.84 -16.35
C VAL A 649 38.32 22.59 -17.67
N GLY A 650 37.94 21.91 -18.76
CA GLY A 650 37.90 22.49 -20.11
C GLY A 650 36.69 23.36 -20.38
N LEU A 651 35.66 23.27 -19.52
CA LEU A 651 34.39 23.96 -19.64
C LEU A 651 33.88 24.35 -18.24
N PRO A 652 33.33 25.55 -18.01
CA PRO A 652 32.78 25.96 -16.72
C PRO A 652 31.35 25.43 -16.55
N VAL A 653 31.05 24.29 -17.14
CA VAL A 653 29.79 23.56 -17.05
C VAL A 653 30.09 22.20 -16.43
N PHE A 654 29.40 21.87 -15.34
CA PHE A 654 29.45 20.56 -14.72
C PHE A 654 28.12 19.83 -14.90
N ILE A 655 28.18 18.50 -14.89
CA ILE A 655 26.97 17.69 -14.81
C ILE A 655 26.57 17.59 -13.34
N SER A 656 25.43 18.19 -12.99
CA SER A 656 24.83 18.10 -11.67
C SER A 656 24.46 16.64 -11.34
N PRO A 657 24.43 16.24 -10.06
CA PRO A 657 24.11 14.87 -9.68
C PRO A 657 22.69 14.49 -10.11
N THR A 658 22.60 13.49 -10.98
CA THR A 658 21.35 12.92 -11.47
C THR A 658 21.35 11.41 -11.25
N ALA A 659 20.43 10.93 -10.40
CA ALA A 659 20.26 9.51 -10.11
C ALA A 659 19.54 8.77 -11.25
N MET A 660 19.79 7.46 -11.33
CA MET A 660 19.09 6.51 -12.20
C MET A 660 19.26 6.76 -13.71
N ALA A 661 20.47 7.09 -14.17
CA ALA A 661 20.71 7.41 -15.59
C ALA A 661 20.38 6.23 -16.55
N ARG A 662 20.47 4.97 -16.07
CA ARG A 662 20.09 3.77 -16.83
C ARG A 662 18.62 3.72 -17.23
N LEU A 663 17.74 4.50 -16.60
CA LEU A 663 16.35 4.67 -17.06
C LEU A 663 16.25 5.34 -18.43
N GLY A 664 17.25 6.15 -18.80
CA GLY A 664 17.29 6.86 -20.08
C GLY A 664 18.11 6.15 -21.15
N HIS A 665 19.19 5.48 -20.76
CA HIS A 665 20.06 4.74 -21.67
C HIS A 665 20.93 3.72 -20.92
N PRO A 666 21.18 2.51 -21.45
CA PRO A 666 21.97 1.47 -20.77
C PRO A 666 23.38 1.91 -20.33
N ALA A 667 23.99 2.85 -21.04
CA ALA A 667 25.31 3.39 -20.70
C ALA A 667 25.36 4.09 -19.33
N GLY A 668 24.21 4.52 -18.79
CA GLY A 668 24.08 5.07 -17.44
C GLY A 668 25.03 6.24 -17.14
N GLU A 669 25.42 6.36 -15.87
CA GLU A 669 26.29 7.43 -15.39
C GLU A 669 27.72 7.34 -15.96
N ASN A 670 28.20 6.15 -16.35
CA ASN A 670 29.48 5.99 -17.06
C ASN A 670 29.42 6.56 -18.48
N GLY A 671 28.27 6.48 -19.16
CA GLY A 671 28.05 7.12 -20.46
C GLY A 671 28.15 8.64 -20.38
N ILE A 672 27.58 9.23 -19.32
CA ILE A 672 27.74 10.65 -19.02
C ILE A 672 29.22 10.99 -18.77
N ALA A 673 29.94 10.15 -18.02
CA ALA A 673 31.37 10.32 -17.76
C ALA A 673 32.18 10.34 -19.06
N LYS A 674 31.89 9.43 -19.99
CA LYS A 674 32.52 9.37 -21.30
C LYS A 674 32.24 10.63 -22.13
N GLY A 675 31.00 11.12 -22.15
CA GLY A 675 30.67 12.35 -22.87
C GLY A 675 31.35 13.59 -22.29
N CYS A 676 31.52 13.66 -20.96
CA CYS A 676 32.25 14.74 -20.30
C CYS A 676 33.74 14.77 -20.68
N ARG A 677 34.35 13.62 -20.96
CA ARG A 677 35.77 13.48 -21.29
C ARG A 677 36.17 14.37 -22.46
N SER A 678 35.33 14.43 -23.50
CA SER A 678 35.61 15.15 -24.75
C SER A 678 35.71 16.67 -24.59
N PHE A 679 35.20 17.21 -23.48
CA PHE A 679 35.23 18.64 -23.16
C PHE A 679 36.03 18.96 -21.89
N GLY A 680 36.70 17.97 -21.30
CA GLY A 680 37.33 18.12 -19.98
C GLY A 680 36.32 18.54 -18.90
N GLY A 681 35.08 18.06 -19.01
CA GLY A 681 33.97 18.41 -18.13
C GLY A 681 34.00 17.64 -16.81
N LEU A 682 33.45 18.28 -15.77
CA LEU A 682 33.26 17.69 -14.45
C LEU A 682 31.89 16.99 -14.37
N GLN A 683 31.87 15.77 -13.83
CA GLN A 683 30.63 15.10 -13.43
C GLN A 683 30.57 14.98 -11.91
N ILE A 684 29.45 15.39 -11.32
CA ILE A 684 29.11 15.08 -9.93
C ILE A 684 28.23 13.82 -9.97
N ILE A 685 28.72 12.73 -9.39
CA ILE A 685 28.03 11.43 -9.36
C ILE A 685 26.98 11.47 -8.26
N ALA A 686 25.75 11.05 -8.55
CA ALA A 686 24.67 11.01 -7.57
C ALA A 686 24.87 9.88 -6.55
N ASN A 687 24.45 10.10 -5.29
CA ASN A 687 24.51 9.08 -4.24
C ASN A 687 23.77 7.80 -4.63
N ASN A 688 22.65 7.98 -5.34
CA ASN A 688 21.77 6.90 -5.79
C ASN A 688 21.90 6.70 -7.31
N SER A 689 23.13 6.69 -7.83
CA SER A 689 23.39 6.33 -9.22
C SER A 689 22.98 4.89 -9.53
N SER A 690 22.62 4.61 -10.78
CA SER A 690 22.34 3.24 -11.23
C SER A 690 23.58 2.35 -11.38
N LEU A 691 24.77 2.95 -11.29
CA LEU A 691 26.08 2.28 -11.29
C LEU A 691 26.83 2.61 -10.00
N SER A 692 27.75 1.74 -9.59
CA SER A 692 28.59 2.01 -8.41
C SER A 692 29.62 3.10 -8.68
N PRO A 693 30.16 3.79 -7.64
CA PRO A 693 31.18 4.83 -7.81
C PRO A 693 32.37 4.35 -8.65
N GLU A 694 32.81 3.11 -8.41
CA GLU A 694 33.92 2.43 -9.09
C GLU A 694 33.62 2.23 -10.58
N GLU A 695 32.42 1.74 -10.92
CA GLU A 695 31.98 1.50 -12.30
C GLU A 695 31.89 2.82 -13.09
N VAL A 696 31.39 3.89 -12.47
CA VAL A 696 31.29 5.20 -13.13
C VAL A 696 32.67 5.73 -13.52
N VAL A 697 33.65 5.62 -12.63
CA VAL A 697 35.00 6.20 -12.86
C VAL A 697 35.98 5.26 -13.57
N ALA A 698 35.63 3.99 -13.77
CA ALA A 698 36.53 2.93 -14.26
C ALA A 698 37.25 3.30 -15.56
N SER A 699 36.54 3.88 -16.53
CA SER A 699 37.08 4.20 -17.86
C SER A 699 37.60 5.65 -18.01
N ALA A 700 37.61 6.43 -16.93
CA ALA A 700 38.02 7.83 -16.98
C ALA A 700 39.55 7.96 -17.14
N PRO A 701 40.09 8.91 -17.92
CA PRO A 701 41.53 9.23 -17.90
C PRO A 701 41.89 9.96 -16.60
N SER A 702 43.13 9.84 -16.11
CA SER A 702 43.55 10.42 -14.81
C SER A 702 43.34 11.93 -14.68
N THR A 703 43.25 12.63 -15.80
CA THR A 703 42.95 14.06 -15.89
C THR A 703 41.49 14.41 -15.64
N GLN A 704 40.56 13.46 -15.78
CA GLN A 704 39.14 13.69 -15.55
C GLN A 704 38.82 13.59 -14.06
N ILE A 705 38.15 14.63 -13.54
CA ILE A 705 37.79 14.77 -12.14
C ILE A 705 36.29 14.52 -11.92
N PHE A 706 35.95 14.05 -10.73
CA PHE A 706 34.57 13.78 -10.31
C PHE A 706 34.29 14.39 -8.94
N GLY A 707 33.04 14.77 -8.71
CA GLY A 707 32.49 14.99 -7.38
C GLY A 707 31.60 13.82 -6.97
N TRP A 708 31.46 13.56 -5.67
CA TRP A 708 30.48 12.59 -5.16
C TRP A 708 29.40 13.28 -4.37
N GLN A 709 28.16 13.16 -4.81
CA GLN A 709 27.02 13.65 -4.06
C GLN A 709 26.69 12.69 -2.91
N LEU A 710 26.57 13.24 -1.71
CA LEU A 710 26.18 12.50 -0.50
C LEU A 710 24.74 12.84 -0.14
N TYR A 711 23.93 11.78 0.03
CA TYR A 711 22.74 11.83 0.88
C TYR A 711 23.06 11.08 2.15
N VAL A 712 22.94 11.80 3.25
CA VAL A 712 23.14 11.23 4.56
C VAL A 712 21.94 10.36 4.90
N GLN A 713 22.20 9.13 5.33
CA GLN A 713 21.18 8.15 5.68
C GLN A 713 20.90 8.17 7.19
N LEU A 714 19.65 7.86 7.58
CA LEU A 714 19.23 7.67 8.98
C LEU A 714 20.12 6.62 9.66
N ASN A 715 20.44 5.55 8.95
CA ASN A 715 21.49 4.62 9.33
C ASN A 715 22.85 5.19 8.89
N ARG A 716 23.53 5.88 9.80
CA ARG A 716 24.80 6.57 9.53
C ARG A 716 25.91 5.65 9.03
N GLN A 717 25.94 4.40 9.49
CA GLN A 717 26.94 3.42 9.08
C GLN A 717 26.94 3.18 7.57
N LEU A 718 25.79 3.29 6.90
CA LEU A 718 25.70 3.19 5.43
C LEU A 718 26.41 4.37 4.74
N SER A 719 26.20 5.59 5.25
CA SER A 719 26.90 6.78 4.74
C SER A 719 28.41 6.72 5.00
N GLU A 720 28.82 6.24 6.17
CA GLU A 720 30.24 6.06 6.54
C GLU A 720 30.93 5.04 5.63
N SER A 721 30.26 3.92 5.35
CA SER A 721 30.76 2.88 4.44
C SER A 721 30.91 3.40 3.01
N MET A 722 29.93 4.17 2.52
CA MET A 722 30.01 4.81 1.20
C MET A 722 31.13 5.84 1.14
N LEU A 723 31.28 6.69 2.16
CA LEU A 723 32.38 7.66 2.26
C LEU A 723 33.74 6.96 2.25
N ALA A 724 33.89 5.85 2.96
CA ALA A 724 35.12 5.07 2.97
C ALA A 724 35.48 4.54 1.57
N ARG A 725 34.49 4.09 0.77
CA ARG A 725 34.69 3.68 -0.63
C ARG A 725 35.12 4.85 -1.51
N VAL A 726 34.33 5.93 -1.49
CA VAL A 726 34.58 7.16 -2.26
C VAL A 726 35.94 7.76 -1.94
N ASN A 727 36.38 7.68 -0.68
CA ASN A 727 37.68 8.18 -0.26
C ASN A 727 38.87 7.47 -0.94
N ARG A 728 38.73 6.17 -1.25
CA ARG A 728 39.75 5.38 -1.94
C ARG A 728 39.83 5.67 -3.44
N LEU A 729 38.86 6.39 -3.99
CA LEU A 729 38.82 6.75 -5.40
C LEU A 729 39.49 8.11 -5.62
N ASP A 730 40.74 8.09 -6.09
CA ASP A 730 41.53 9.30 -6.35
C ASP A 730 40.89 10.25 -7.35
N ARG A 731 40.04 9.72 -8.24
CA ARG A 731 39.31 10.47 -9.28
C ARG A 731 38.21 11.34 -8.71
N ILE A 732 37.65 10.94 -7.56
CA ILE A 732 36.66 11.73 -6.84
C ILE A 732 37.42 12.72 -5.96
N LYS A 733 37.31 14.00 -6.28
CA LYS A 733 38.12 15.06 -5.67
C LYS A 733 37.45 15.73 -4.47
N PHE A 734 36.12 15.73 -4.41
CA PHE A 734 35.36 16.43 -3.37
C PHE A 734 34.00 15.76 -3.11
N ILE A 735 33.45 16.00 -1.92
CA ILE A 735 32.11 15.54 -1.50
C ILE A 735 31.12 16.69 -1.65
N VAL A 736 29.97 16.41 -2.24
CA VAL A 736 28.86 17.36 -2.43
C VAL A 736 27.71 16.95 -1.50
N LEU A 737 27.59 17.61 -0.36
CA LEU A 737 26.52 17.34 0.61
C LEU A 737 25.24 18.04 0.17
N THR A 738 24.22 17.27 -0.18
CA THR A 738 22.91 17.82 -0.60
C THR A 738 22.02 18.12 0.61
N LEU A 739 21.54 19.35 0.71
CA LEU A 739 20.76 19.86 1.86
C LEU A 739 19.34 20.32 1.50
N ASP A 740 19.02 20.46 0.22
CA ASP A 740 17.73 20.95 -0.28
C ASP A 740 16.65 19.86 -0.42
N ALA A 741 16.89 18.65 0.09
CA ALA A 741 15.95 17.53 0.01
C ALA A 741 15.98 16.64 1.27
N PRO A 742 15.74 17.20 2.48
CA PRO A 742 15.61 16.40 3.71
C PRO A 742 14.37 15.49 3.68
N VAL A 743 13.37 15.84 2.87
CA VAL A 743 12.22 15.02 2.52
C VAL A 743 12.03 15.05 1.00
N SER A 744 11.37 14.04 0.44
CA SER A 744 11.05 14.04 -1.00
C SER A 744 10.08 15.17 -1.32
N GLY A 745 10.40 15.98 -2.33
CA GLY A 745 9.41 16.85 -2.97
C GLY A 745 8.29 16.04 -3.62
N LYS A 746 7.08 16.61 -3.67
CA LYS A 746 5.88 15.98 -4.23
C LYS A 746 5.89 16.11 -5.76
N ARG A 747 6.17 15.02 -6.48
CA ARG A 747 6.44 15.06 -7.92
C ARG A 747 5.28 14.46 -8.70
N GLU A 748 4.29 15.28 -9.00
CA GLU A 748 2.99 14.81 -9.49
C GLU A 748 3.05 14.08 -10.84
N ASP A 749 3.97 14.43 -11.76
CA ASP A 749 4.10 13.66 -13.02
C ASP A 749 4.65 12.25 -12.78
N ASP A 750 5.60 12.10 -11.84
CA ASP A 750 6.16 10.80 -11.47
C ASP A 750 5.09 9.98 -10.74
N GLU A 751 4.42 10.57 -9.74
CA GLU A 751 3.31 9.93 -9.04
C GLU A 751 2.18 9.50 -9.98
N ARG A 752 1.75 10.37 -10.91
CA ARG A 752 0.68 10.07 -11.87
C ARG A 752 1.03 8.89 -12.78
N ILE A 753 2.26 8.79 -13.25
CA ILE A 753 2.68 7.64 -14.06
C ILE A 753 2.69 6.35 -13.21
N ASN A 754 3.03 6.43 -11.94
CA ASN A 754 3.00 5.29 -11.03
C ASN A 754 1.57 4.88 -10.62
N ILE A 755 0.66 5.85 -10.44
CA ILE A 755 -0.78 5.62 -10.26
C ILE A 755 -1.34 4.91 -11.50
N GLN A 756 -1.08 5.46 -12.69
CA GLN A 756 -1.47 4.85 -13.97
C GLN A 756 -0.86 3.45 -14.15
N ALA A 757 0.37 3.22 -13.68
CA ALA A 757 1.05 1.92 -13.76
C ALA A 757 0.73 0.96 -12.60
N ASN A 758 -0.09 1.37 -11.61
CA ASN A 758 -0.40 0.62 -10.39
C ASN A 758 0.83 0.10 -9.61
N THR A 759 1.89 0.91 -9.53
CA THR A 759 3.09 0.61 -8.73
C THR A 759 2.98 1.22 -7.33
N ALA A 760 3.57 0.56 -6.33
CA ALA A 760 3.36 0.90 -4.92
C ALA A 760 4.02 2.21 -4.45
N ALA A 761 4.96 2.77 -5.22
CA ALA A 761 5.60 4.05 -4.91
C ALA A 761 6.25 4.64 -6.17
N SER A 762 6.38 5.97 -6.22
CA SER A 762 7.11 6.65 -7.29
C SER A 762 8.62 6.45 -7.19
N VAL A 763 9.34 6.60 -8.30
CA VAL A 763 10.81 6.48 -8.32
C VAL A 763 11.42 7.50 -7.35
N SER A 764 10.87 8.71 -7.29
CA SER A 764 11.28 9.71 -6.30
C SER A 764 11.10 9.22 -4.86
N THR A 765 9.92 8.71 -4.51
CA THR A 765 9.61 8.29 -3.12
C THR A 765 10.55 7.19 -2.65
N GLN A 766 10.89 6.25 -3.54
CA GLN A 766 11.82 5.16 -3.23
C GLN A 766 13.25 5.66 -3.00
N LEU A 767 13.74 6.58 -3.83
CA LEU A 767 15.11 7.09 -3.74
C LEU A 767 15.40 7.89 -2.46
N PHE A 768 14.38 8.54 -1.88
CA PHE A 768 14.53 9.33 -0.66
C PHE A 768 14.23 8.55 0.62
N ALA A 769 13.74 7.30 0.51
CA ALA A 769 13.50 6.45 1.66
C ALA A 769 14.81 6.21 2.43
N GLY A 770 14.83 6.57 3.71
CA GLY A 770 16.02 6.42 4.57
C GLY A 770 16.94 7.65 4.63
N THR A 771 16.70 8.70 3.85
CA THR A 771 17.46 9.97 3.96
C THR A 771 17.19 10.63 5.32
N ASP A 772 18.24 11.11 5.97
CA ASP A 772 18.17 11.72 7.30
C ASP A 772 17.72 13.19 7.23
N PRO A 773 16.52 13.55 7.75
CA PRO A 773 16.03 14.93 7.74
C PRO A 773 16.61 15.79 8.88
N SER A 774 17.41 15.21 9.79
CA SER A 774 17.85 15.86 11.03
C SER A 774 19.18 16.63 10.93
N LEU A 775 19.69 16.87 9.71
CA LEU A 775 21.01 17.46 9.50
C LEU A 775 21.09 18.90 10.05
N THR A 776 22.06 19.12 10.94
CA THR A 776 22.40 20.45 11.48
C THR A 776 23.79 20.89 11.00
N TRP A 777 24.06 22.19 10.98
CA TRP A 777 25.38 22.74 10.62
C TRP A 777 26.51 22.20 11.50
N ALA A 778 26.31 22.18 12.82
CA ALA A 778 27.35 21.81 13.78
C ALA A 778 27.65 20.30 13.73
N ASP A 779 26.64 19.46 13.92
CA ASP A 779 26.85 18.03 14.08
C ASP A 779 27.23 17.37 12.76
N THR A 780 26.59 17.78 11.65
CA THR A 780 26.80 17.14 10.35
C THR A 780 28.19 17.42 9.81
N LEU A 781 28.67 18.66 9.89
CA LEU A 781 30.02 19.00 9.41
C LEU A 781 31.11 18.39 10.30
N GLN A 782 30.90 18.37 11.62
CA GLN A 782 31.80 17.69 12.55
C GLN A 782 31.92 16.20 12.22
N TRP A 783 30.78 15.51 12.09
CA TRP A 783 30.76 14.09 11.71
C TRP A 783 31.40 13.85 10.35
N LEU A 784 31.08 14.66 9.33
CA LEU A 784 31.63 14.47 7.99
C LEU A 784 33.15 14.66 7.96
N SER A 785 33.68 15.60 8.76
CA SER A 785 35.13 15.82 8.89
C SER A 785 35.88 14.63 9.51
N GLN A 786 35.20 13.78 10.28
CA GLN A 786 35.79 12.55 10.83
C GLN A 786 35.91 11.44 9.78
N HIS A 787 35.13 11.51 8.71
CA HIS A 787 34.98 10.45 7.72
C HIS A 787 35.52 10.79 6.34
N THR A 788 35.93 12.05 6.08
CA THR A 788 36.61 12.41 4.82
C THR A 788 37.55 13.60 5.02
N THR A 789 38.67 13.58 4.30
CA THR A 789 39.60 14.70 4.16
C THR A 789 39.39 15.48 2.86
N LYS A 790 38.50 15.01 1.98
CA LYS A 790 38.20 15.68 0.72
C LYS A 790 37.42 16.98 0.99
N PRO A 791 37.62 18.04 0.18
CA PRO A 791 36.84 19.27 0.27
C PRO A 791 35.33 19.02 0.26
N ILE A 792 34.60 19.79 1.05
CA ILE A 792 33.13 19.74 1.10
C ILE A 792 32.55 20.87 0.26
N VAL A 793 31.58 20.52 -0.59
CA VAL A 793 30.72 21.44 -1.31
C VAL A 793 29.30 21.27 -0.78
N LEU A 794 28.66 22.36 -0.34
CA LEU A 794 27.27 22.31 0.13
C LEU A 794 26.31 22.62 -1.03
N LYS A 795 25.47 21.66 -1.40
CA LYS A 795 24.48 21.83 -2.48
C LYS A 795 23.09 22.07 -1.89
N GLY A 796 22.38 23.05 -2.45
CA GLY A 796 21.00 23.35 -2.05
C GLY A 796 20.86 24.63 -1.23
N ILE A 797 21.88 25.48 -1.26
CA ILE A 797 21.85 26.79 -0.61
C ILE A 797 20.89 27.70 -1.39
N GLN A 798 19.89 28.23 -0.71
CA GLN A 798 18.81 29.01 -1.33
C GLN A 798 18.70 30.44 -0.78
N THR A 799 19.47 30.76 0.27
CA THR A 799 19.48 32.07 0.94
C THR A 799 20.90 32.61 1.06
N HIS A 800 21.03 33.93 1.19
CA HIS A 800 22.33 34.55 1.43
C HIS A 800 22.83 34.34 2.88
N GLU A 801 21.91 34.12 3.83
CA GLU A 801 22.20 33.78 5.21
C GLU A 801 22.95 32.44 5.30
N ASP A 802 22.45 31.40 4.65
CA ASP A 802 23.09 30.08 4.64
C ASP A 802 24.44 30.10 3.90
N ALA A 803 24.58 30.96 2.88
CA ALA A 803 25.86 31.16 2.21
C ALA A 803 26.91 31.81 3.13
N ILE A 804 26.51 32.75 3.99
CA ILE A 804 27.40 33.33 5.00
C ILE A 804 27.82 32.27 6.01
N LEU A 805 26.88 31.44 6.49
CA LEU A 805 27.19 30.33 7.40
C LEU A 805 28.18 29.35 6.77
N ALA A 806 27.95 28.93 5.53
CA ALA A 806 28.89 28.09 4.78
C ALA A 806 30.30 28.70 4.73
N ALA A 807 30.41 30.00 4.45
CA ALA A 807 31.69 30.71 4.38
C ALA A 807 32.42 30.80 5.74
N ARG A 808 31.73 30.64 6.88
CA ARG A 808 32.38 30.57 8.21
C ARG A 808 33.08 29.23 8.45
N HIS A 809 32.61 28.18 7.80
CA HIS A 809 33.19 26.84 7.90
C HIS A 809 34.32 26.60 6.89
N ALA A 810 34.83 27.64 6.23
CA ALA A 810 36.07 27.61 5.45
C ALA A 810 37.25 27.53 6.44
N PRO A 811 37.71 26.32 6.79
CA PRO A 811 38.53 25.57 5.85
C PRO A 811 37.92 24.27 5.30
N LEU A 812 36.86 23.73 5.89
CA LEU A 812 36.27 22.45 5.51
C LEU A 812 35.34 22.59 4.30
N VAL A 813 34.47 23.60 4.33
CA VAL A 813 33.58 23.94 3.21
C VAL A 813 34.37 24.81 2.23
N LYS A 814 34.58 24.31 1.01
CA LYS A 814 35.34 25.00 -0.05
C LYS A 814 34.47 25.51 -1.18
N GLY A 815 33.24 25.02 -1.29
CA GLY A 815 32.29 25.49 -2.28
C GLY A 815 30.84 25.40 -1.81
N ILE A 816 29.97 26.13 -2.50
CA ILE A 816 28.53 26.03 -2.36
C ILE A 816 27.89 25.96 -3.75
N VAL A 817 26.83 25.17 -3.89
CA VAL A 817 25.98 25.16 -5.09
C VAL A 817 24.65 25.78 -4.72
N LEU A 818 24.37 26.96 -5.29
CA LEU A 818 23.07 27.59 -5.21
C LEU A 818 22.10 26.78 -6.08
N SER A 819 21.10 26.19 -5.45
CA SER A 819 20.22 25.19 -6.08
C SER A 819 18.92 25.05 -5.32
N ASN A 820 17.81 24.89 -6.04
CA ASN A 820 16.53 24.42 -5.51
C ASN A 820 16.19 23.03 -6.05
N HIS A 821 17.22 22.21 -6.25
CA HIS A 821 17.13 20.88 -6.84
C HIS A 821 16.51 20.83 -8.25
N GLY A 822 16.65 21.92 -9.03
CA GLY A 822 16.02 22.04 -10.34
C GLY A 822 14.48 22.10 -10.27
N GLY A 823 13.95 22.66 -9.18
CA GLY A 823 12.53 22.77 -8.86
C GLY A 823 11.89 21.45 -8.41
N ARG A 824 12.66 20.51 -7.83
CA ARG A 824 12.20 19.14 -7.50
C ARG A 824 11.96 18.89 -6.01
N SER A 825 12.17 19.91 -5.17
CA SER A 825 12.02 19.84 -3.71
C SER A 825 10.89 20.76 -3.25
N LEU A 826 11.20 21.98 -2.80
CA LEU A 826 10.20 22.98 -2.42
C LEU A 826 9.75 23.76 -3.66
N ASP A 827 8.47 23.68 -4.02
CA ASP A 827 7.92 24.57 -5.06
C ASP A 827 7.71 25.99 -4.50
N THR A 828 7.72 26.98 -5.39
CA THR A 828 7.80 28.43 -5.08
C THR A 828 9.13 28.90 -4.46
N ALA A 829 10.12 28.01 -4.30
CA ALA A 829 11.49 28.37 -3.99
C ALA A 829 12.12 29.28 -5.06
N PRO A 830 12.99 30.23 -4.67
CA PRO A 830 13.60 31.18 -5.59
C PRO A 830 14.56 30.48 -6.57
N PRO A 831 14.73 31.04 -7.78
CA PRO A 831 15.80 30.63 -8.68
C PRO A 831 17.19 30.84 -8.08
N ALA A 832 18.14 29.94 -8.39
CA ALA A 832 19.52 30.06 -7.91
C ALA A 832 20.18 31.40 -8.29
N VAL A 833 19.77 32.01 -9.42
CA VAL A 833 20.27 33.32 -9.84
C VAL A 833 19.78 34.47 -8.93
N HIS A 834 18.59 34.34 -8.30
CA HIS A 834 18.12 35.29 -7.30
C HIS A 834 19.00 35.21 -6.05
N THR A 835 19.27 34.01 -5.55
CA THR A 835 20.21 33.79 -4.44
C THR A 835 21.60 34.34 -4.78
N LEU A 836 22.09 34.14 -6.02
CA LEU A 836 23.37 34.70 -6.46
C LEU A 836 23.39 36.25 -6.40
N LEU A 837 22.29 36.90 -6.80
CA LEU A 837 22.14 38.35 -6.70
C LEU A 837 22.07 38.82 -5.24
N GLU A 838 21.41 38.06 -4.36
CA GLU A 838 21.40 38.33 -2.92
C GLU A 838 22.81 38.26 -2.33
N LEU A 839 23.62 37.25 -2.70
CA LEU A 839 25.02 37.17 -2.26
C LEU A 839 25.80 38.43 -2.67
N ARG A 840 25.65 38.90 -3.93
CA ARG A 840 26.33 40.13 -4.38
C ARG A 840 25.86 41.36 -3.61
N LYS A 841 24.58 41.44 -3.26
CA LYS A 841 23.98 42.60 -2.59
C LYS A 841 24.31 42.64 -1.10
N TYR A 842 24.21 41.50 -0.42
CA TYR A 842 24.23 41.43 1.04
C TYR A 842 25.54 40.89 1.62
N CYS A 843 26.24 39.99 0.92
CA CYS A 843 27.43 39.34 1.45
C CYS A 843 28.51 39.02 0.38
N PRO A 844 29.00 40.04 -0.36
CA PRO A 844 29.98 39.83 -1.42
C PRO A 844 31.30 39.19 -0.94
N GLY A 845 31.61 39.27 0.36
CA GLY A 845 32.77 38.60 0.95
C GLY A 845 32.73 37.06 0.87
N VAL A 846 31.57 36.44 0.63
CA VAL A 846 31.43 34.98 0.44
C VAL A 846 32.27 34.50 -0.76
N PHE A 847 32.27 35.24 -1.86
CA PHE A 847 33.03 34.92 -3.08
C PHE A 847 34.55 34.85 -2.86
N ASN A 848 35.05 35.46 -1.78
CA ASN A 848 36.48 35.42 -1.43
C ASN A 848 36.86 34.23 -0.54
N LYS A 849 35.88 33.52 0.03
CA LYS A 849 36.11 32.43 1.01
C LYS A 849 35.79 31.04 0.44
N VAL A 850 34.75 30.94 -0.39
CA VAL A 850 34.28 29.68 -0.98
C VAL A 850 33.95 29.90 -2.44
N GLU A 851 34.10 28.87 -3.26
CA GLU A 851 33.60 28.91 -4.63
C GLU A 851 32.07 28.86 -4.66
N VAL A 852 31.45 29.72 -5.45
CA VAL A 852 29.99 29.76 -5.62
C VAL A 852 29.64 29.18 -6.98
N TRP A 853 28.96 28.05 -7.01
CA TRP A 853 28.45 27.40 -8.21
C TRP A 853 26.93 27.54 -8.25
N VAL A 854 26.32 27.40 -9.42
CA VAL A 854 24.85 27.45 -9.55
C VAL A 854 24.33 26.33 -10.43
N ASP A 855 23.14 25.81 -10.14
CA ASP A 855 22.42 24.96 -11.08
C ASP A 855 20.92 25.30 -11.14
N GLY A 856 20.21 24.66 -12.08
CA GLY A 856 18.77 24.85 -12.26
C GLY A 856 18.42 25.84 -13.40
N GLY A 857 17.59 25.38 -14.35
CA GLY A 857 17.03 26.24 -15.40
C GLY A 857 17.93 26.58 -16.58
N ILE A 858 19.20 26.17 -16.57
CA ILE A 858 20.14 26.45 -17.67
C ILE A 858 19.75 25.63 -18.90
N ARG A 859 19.53 26.34 -20.01
CA ARG A 859 19.10 25.77 -21.31
C ARG A 859 19.91 26.31 -22.48
N ARG A 860 20.68 27.38 -22.29
CA ARG A 860 21.55 28.00 -23.29
C ARG A 860 22.93 28.32 -22.72
N GLY A 861 23.94 28.38 -23.57
CA GLY A 861 25.27 28.89 -23.23
C GLY A 861 25.23 30.34 -22.77
N THR A 862 24.25 31.14 -23.23
CA THR A 862 24.01 32.49 -22.72
C THR A 862 23.54 32.51 -21.27
N ASP A 863 22.76 31.52 -20.82
CA ASP A 863 22.36 31.40 -19.41
C ASP A 863 23.60 31.12 -18.55
N ALA A 864 24.47 30.22 -19.01
CA ALA A 864 25.75 29.94 -18.37
C ALA A 864 26.62 31.20 -18.23
N VAL A 865 26.83 31.94 -19.33
CA VAL A 865 27.62 33.17 -19.32
C VAL A 865 27.01 34.25 -18.40
N LYS A 866 25.68 34.36 -18.31
CA LYS A 866 25.02 35.28 -17.35
C LYS A 866 25.36 34.94 -15.91
N ALA A 867 25.30 33.67 -15.52
CA ALA A 867 25.68 33.24 -14.17
C ALA A 867 27.16 33.53 -13.87
N LEU A 868 28.05 33.25 -14.82
CA LEU A 868 29.48 33.53 -14.69
C LEU A 868 29.74 35.04 -14.52
N CYS A 869 29.07 35.89 -15.30
CA CYS A 869 29.13 37.35 -15.12
C CYS A 869 28.68 37.81 -13.72
N LEU A 870 27.79 37.07 -13.06
CA LEU A 870 27.33 37.38 -11.72
C LEU A 870 28.25 36.83 -10.60
N GLY A 871 29.31 36.13 -10.96
CA GLY A 871 30.32 35.63 -10.03
C GLY A 871 30.20 34.14 -9.69
N ALA A 872 29.34 33.39 -10.39
CA ALA A 872 29.41 31.94 -10.31
C ALA A 872 30.75 31.45 -10.91
N LYS A 873 31.41 30.49 -10.28
CA LYS A 873 32.66 29.87 -10.77
C LYS A 873 32.38 28.81 -11.85
N ALA A 874 31.27 28.09 -11.73
CA ALA A 874 30.76 27.16 -12.73
C ALA A 874 29.24 26.99 -12.64
N VAL A 875 28.67 26.41 -13.68
CA VAL A 875 27.24 26.18 -13.81
C VAL A 875 26.89 24.70 -14.02
N GLY A 876 25.80 24.25 -13.41
CA GLY A 876 25.37 22.85 -13.43
C GLY A 876 24.23 22.59 -14.40
N ILE A 877 24.31 21.50 -15.16
CA ILE A 877 23.20 20.94 -15.94
C ILE A 877 22.85 19.54 -15.42
N GLY A 878 21.56 19.29 -15.21
CA GLY A 878 21.04 17.96 -14.85
C GLY A 878 20.26 17.34 -16.00
N ARG A 879 18.99 17.77 -16.16
CA ARG A 879 18.09 17.24 -17.20
C ARG A 879 18.69 17.25 -18.62
N PRO A 880 19.37 18.32 -19.09
CA PRO A 880 19.98 18.28 -20.43
C PRO A 880 20.99 17.16 -20.64
N ALA A 881 21.75 16.78 -19.61
CA ALA A 881 22.69 15.66 -19.71
C ALA A 881 21.95 14.32 -19.82
N LEU A 882 20.89 14.13 -19.02
CA LEU A 882 20.03 12.95 -19.10
C LEU A 882 19.31 12.86 -20.46
N TRP A 883 18.85 13.99 -21.00
CA TRP A 883 18.21 14.04 -22.31
C TRP A 883 19.21 13.76 -23.43
N GLY A 884 20.42 14.33 -23.37
CA GLY A 884 21.49 13.99 -24.31
C GLY A 884 21.79 12.49 -24.29
N LEU A 885 21.93 11.91 -23.09
CA LEU A 885 22.16 10.48 -22.92
C LEU A 885 21.02 9.64 -23.52
N ALA A 886 19.77 10.03 -23.28
CA ALA A 886 18.61 9.32 -23.84
C ALA A 886 18.45 9.51 -25.36
N ALA A 887 18.84 10.66 -25.89
CA ALA A 887 18.71 10.98 -27.31
C ALA A 887 19.76 10.26 -28.17
N GLY A 888 20.91 9.90 -27.63
CA GLY A 888 21.97 9.29 -28.45
C GLY A 888 23.17 8.77 -27.66
N GLY A 889 22.95 8.27 -26.45
CA GLY A 889 24.02 7.69 -25.64
C GLY A 889 25.15 8.68 -25.34
N VAL A 890 26.39 8.22 -25.50
CA VAL A 890 27.59 9.03 -25.21
C VAL A 890 27.65 10.23 -26.14
N GLU A 891 27.45 10.01 -27.44
CA GLU A 891 27.47 11.04 -28.48
C GLU A 891 26.41 12.11 -28.26
N GLY A 892 25.26 11.75 -27.68
CA GLY A 892 24.21 12.70 -27.32
C GLY A 892 24.60 13.62 -26.14
N VAL A 893 25.34 13.10 -25.16
CA VAL A 893 25.94 13.92 -24.09
C VAL A 893 27.03 14.83 -24.67
N GLU A 894 27.88 14.31 -25.55
CA GLU A 894 28.89 15.11 -26.26
C GLU A 894 28.23 16.24 -27.06
N ARG A 895 27.16 15.94 -27.80
CA ARG A 895 26.41 16.95 -28.56
C ARG A 895 25.83 18.03 -27.66
N THR A 896 25.28 17.64 -26.50
CA THR A 896 24.76 18.55 -25.48
C THR A 896 25.84 19.53 -25.00
N LEU A 897 27.04 19.02 -24.67
CA LEU A 897 28.16 19.85 -24.23
C LEU A 897 28.77 20.68 -25.36
N GLN A 898 28.81 20.17 -26.59
CA GLN A 898 29.25 20.89 -27.77
C GLN A 898 28.38 22.14 -28.03
N ILE A 899 27.06 21.97 -28.03
CA ILE A 899 26.09 23.06 -28.20
C ILE A 899 26.35 24.16 -27.16
N LEU A 900 26.46 23.79 -25.89
CA LEU A 900 26.72 24.75 -24.81
C LEU A 900 28.08 25.43 -24.98
N SER A 901 29.15 24.68 -25.29
CA SER A 901 30.48 25.24 -25.56
C SER A 901 30.44 26.27 -26.67
N ASP A 902 29.77 25.97 -27.78
CA ASP A 902 29.71 26.86 -28.95
C ASP A 902 28.86 28.10 -28.69
N GLU A 903 27.72 27.94 -28.03
CA GLU A 903 26.88 29.06 -27.60
C GLU A 903 27.63 29.97 -26.61
N MET A 904 28.37 29.40 -25.66
CA MET A 904 29.18 30.15 -24.69
C MET A 904 30.32 30.92 -25.38
N LYS A 905 31.10 30.25 -26.22
CA LYS A 905 32.18 30.88 -27.00
C LYS A 905 31.66 32.02 -27.88
N THR A 906 30.54 31.81 -28.54
CA THR A 906 29.88 32.84 -29.36
C THR A 906 29.45 34.01 -28.49
N CYS A 907 28.78 33.75 -27.38
CA CYS A 907 28.33 34.77 -26.45
C CYS A 907 29.49 35.59 -25.86
N MET A 908 30.55 34.94 -25.40
CA MET A 908 31.73 35.60 -24.84
C MET A 908 32.44 36.49 -25.87
N ARG A 909 32.60 35.99 -27.11
CA ARG A 909 33.16 36.81 -28.20
C ARG A 909 32.31 38.05 -28.48
N LEU A 910 30.99 37.90 -28.57
CA LEU A 910 30.07 39.02 -28.79
C LEU A 910 30.00 39.99 -27.60
N LEU A 911 30.30 39.53 -26.39
CA LEU A 911 30.45 40.37 -25.21
C LEU A 911 31.79 41.12 -25.16
N GLY A 912 32.81 40.64 -25.88
CA GLY A 912 34.18 41.13 -25.80
C GLY A 912 35.00 40.50 -24.68
N ALA A 913 34.68 39.26 -24.26
CA ALA A 913 35.42 38.50 -23.26
C ALA A 913 36.26 37.39 -23.95
N LYS A 914 37.53 37.27 -23.58
CA LYS A 914 38.45 36.24 -24.13
C LYS A 914 38.49 35.00 -23.25
N THR A 915 38.42 35.17 -21.94
CA THR A 915 38.49 34.08 -20.95
C THR A 915 37.29 34.14 -20.01
N VAL A 916 36.99 33.04 -19.32
CA VAL A 916 35.93 33.01 -18.29
C VAL A 916 36.19 34.05 -17.19
N GLY A 917 37.47 34.31 -16.86
CA GLY A 917 37.85 35.30 -15.86
C GLY A 917 37.60 36.75 -16.25
N ASP A 918 37.40 37.05 -17.54
CA ASP A 918 37.03 38.39 -18.00
C ASP A 918 35.57 38.72 -17.69
N LEU A 919 34.73 37.70 -17.50
CA LEU A 919 33.30 37.87 -17.25
C LEU A 919 33.05 38.49 -15.88
N GLY A 920 32.05 39.37 -15.82
CA GLY A 920 31.75 40.13 -14.62
C GLY A 920 30.48 40.96 -14.74
N PRO A 921 30.03 41.60 -13.65
CA PRO A 921 28.71 42.24 -13.57
C PRO A 921 28.53 43.37 -14.58
N GLN A 922 29.62 43.99 -15.03
CA GLN A 922 29.62 45.01 -16.07
C GLN A 922 29.03 44.51 -17.40
N HIS A 923 29.06 43.20 -17.66
CA HIS A 923 28.58 42.57 -18.89
C HIS A 923 27.07 42.27 -18.89
N VAL A 924 26.38 42.49 -17.78
CA VAL A 924 24.94 42.17 -17.65
C VAL A 924 24.15 43.32 -17.04
N ASN A 925 22.84 43.34 -17.30
CA ASN A 925 21.87 44.19 -16.64
C ASN A 925 20.83 43.31 -15.94
N THR A 926 20.74 43.45 -14.62
CA THR A 926 19.85 42.66 -13.74
C THR A 926 18.79 43.51 -13.04
N ALA A 927 18.57 44.76 -13.47
CA ALA A 927 17.70 45.71 -12.77
C ALA A 927 16.28 45.17 -12.51
N ILE A 928 15.70 44.44 -13.46
CA ILE A 928 14.36 43.83 -13.32
C ILE A 928 14.36 42.78 -12.20
N LEU A 929 15.37 41.92 -12.15
CA LEU A 929 15.44 40.87 -11.12
C LEU A 929 15.74 41.42 -9.72
N GLN A 930 16.43 42.55 -9.62
CA GLN A 930 16.72 43.18 -8.32
C GLN A 930 15.45 43.61 -7.55
N GLN A 931 14.32 43.76 -8.25
CA GLN A 931 13.03 44.04 -7.62
C GLN A 931 12.36 42.77 -7.06
N GLN A 932 12.84 41.59 -7.45
CA GLN A 932 12.28 40.29 -7.09
C GLN A 932 13.08 39.55 -6.01
N ILE A 933 14.30 40.00 -5.71
CA ILE A 933 15.12 39.39 -4.63
C ILE A 933 14.63 39.84 -3.26
N TYR A 934 14.89 39.03 -2.23
CA TYR A 934 14.47 39.33 -0.86
C TYR A 934 14.95 40.73 -0.42
N GLY A 935 14.05 41.55 0.11
CA GLY A 935 14.31 42.96 0.49
C GLY A 935 14.30 43.24 2.00
N GLY A 936 14.05 42.23 2.84
CA GLY A 936 13.99 42.38 4.30
C GLY A 936 15.37 42.49 4.96
N SER A 937 15.39 42.85 6.25
CA SER A 937 16.62 42.83 7.06
C SER A 937 17.03 41.40 7.35
N SER A 938 18.29 41.02 7.13
CA SER A 938 18.77 39.71 7.58
C SER A 938 18.66 39.65 9.11
N HIS A 939 18.16 38.54 9.64
CA HIS A 939 18.15 38.30 11.10
C HIS A 939 19.58 38.18 11.69
N LEU A 940 20.61 38.21 10.82
CA LEU A 940 22.04 38.22 11.14
C LEU A 940 22.63 39.65 11.03
N ALA A 941 21.86 40.66 11.43
CA ALA A 941 22.14 42.09 11.19
C ALA A 941 23.49 42.60 11.71
N ASP A 942 24.02 42.03 12.81
CA ASP A 942 25.35 42.38 13.32
C ASP A 942 26.48 41.69 12.54
N GLU A 943 26.22 40.52 11.97
CA GLU A 943 27.23 39.68 11.32
C GLU A 943 27.42 40.00 9.84
N THR A 944 26.38 40.50 9.17
CA THR A 944 26.44 41.02 7.79
C THR A 944 27.28 42.30 7.69
N ARG A 945 27.38 43.11 8.76
CA ARG A 945 28.22 44.32 8.79
C ARG A 945 29.72 44.04 8.66
N GLY A 946 30.20 42.90 9.17
CA GLY A 946 31.59 42.46 9.01
C GLY A 946 31.88 42.01 7.58
N PHE A 947 31.00 41.19 7.00
CA PHE A 947 31.13 40.68 5.64
C PHE A 947 30.95 41.76 4.55
N MET A 948 30.11 42.79 4.77
CA MET A 948 29.96 43.91 3.85
C MET A 948 31.21 44.81 3.75
N LYS A 949 32.05 44.87 4.80
CA LYS A 949 33.24 45.73 4.85
C LYS A 949 34.53 45.06 4.38
N GLY A 950 34.48 43.79 3.96
CA GLY A 950 35.69 43.03 3.59
C GLY A 950 36.74 42.90 4.71
N LYS A 951 36.37 43.25 5.95
CA LYS A 951 37.24 43.07 7.12
C LYS A 951 37.01 41.66 7.66
N LEU A 952 38.01 40.82 7.42
CA LEU A 952 38.27 39.58 8.16
C LEU A 952 38.54 39.90 9.63
#